data_AF-A0A8H9R1H1-F1
#
_entry.id   AF-A0A8H9R1H1-F1
#
_cell.length_a   1.000
_cell.length_b   1.000
_cell.length_c   1.000
_cell.angle_alpha   90.00
_cell.angle_beta   90.00
_cell.angle_gamma   90.00
#
_symmetry.space_group_name_H-M   'P 1'
#
loop_
_entity.id
_entity.type
_entity.pdbx_description
1 polymer ?
#
loop_
_entity_poly.entity_id
_entity_poly.type
_entity_poly.pdbx_seq_one_letter_code
_entity_poly.pdbx_strand_id
1 'polypeptide(L)'
;MDIILKSLKLHNFKGIKDFEVEFGHVTDIKGKNGLGKSTIFDAFNWLLFDKDSQGRKNFEIKTLDETGEQLHKLEHTVEGNLIIDGIQLSLAKTFKEKWTKKRGQATQEFSGHETTYSINGVPVKKKDYEEKIKEIMDEGLFKLVTNPMYFPNLNWKEQRTIVQEIIGTIDDERVINYNSKLAPLKGAYTDSISEYNARTKASIKKINDEIKLIPARIDECNNNIVDVDFTELEVRKKEVEKKINDIDERIEDSSKGNDVLLEHKQNLFNLKQEYQEKLNHARAVASNGKDKLINKLHGKKNELREINSLIQNYSYEIKREEEEKINLEFSIQELNEKIKDSRNVWKVENARKFELNPNDTLCKLCGQELPNQEEKINELKEKFNLNKAKELEYIVHTANKFKKTKEELEEKIKKIKEINKEAKEQSEEANKNKKALEEEIKEIQTEIDNFIVPTDINFDGKVQLEREIELVEEDIKNFKTVDNTELKAEKQVLKAELAQINSKLAAKENNERLKERIKELDAEEVELAQKVAKLEGQLFLCEEFTRTQVELSEGMINKKFKNIKFKLFKELINGGLEETCEIVKDGVTYSNLNTAAQINAGIEIINVLSEHYGVRSVIFIDNAESINKIADTDSQLVKLIVSEDEKLTIVKDENGGTHEN
;
A
#
# COMPACT_ATOMS: atom_id res chain seq x y z
N MET A 1 21.78 -22.85 27.77
CA MET A 1 21.97 -24.23 27.32
C MET A 1 23.42 -24.39 26.92
N ASP A 2 24.14 -25.30 27.57
CA ASP A 2 25.54 -25.61 27.25
C ASP A 2 25.66 -27.06 26.78
N ILE A 3 26.30 -27.29 25.64
CA ILE A 3 26.42 -28.60 24.99
C ILE A 3 27.88 -28.94 24.80
N ILE A 4 28.31 -29.97 25.53
CA ILE A 4 29.70 -30.45 25.53
C ILE A 4 29.73 -31.85 24.93
N LEU A 5 30.49 -32.04 23.86
CA LEU A 5 30.81 -33.37 23.33
C LEU A 5 31.85 -34.01 24.24
N LYS A 6 31.52 -35.12 24.91
CA LYS A 6 32.45 -35.83 25.81
C LYS A 6 33.23 -36.90 25.10
N SER A 7 32.59 -37.69 24.25
CA SER A 7 33.30 -38.71 23.48
C SER A 7 32.58 -39.03 22.18
N LEU A 8 33.34 -39.55 21.21
CA LEU A 8 32.82 -40.06 19.94
C LEU A 8 33.51 -41.39 19.60
N LYS A 9 32.72 -42.41 19.24
CA LYS A 9 33.16 -43.74 18.83
C LYS A 9 32.70 -44.01 17.40
N LEU A 10 33.61 -44.46 16.55
CA LEU A 10 33.36 -44.80 15.15
C LEU A 10 33.74 -46.27 14.93
N HIS A 11 32.88 -47.00 14.23
CA HIS A 11 33.14 -48.35 13.75
C HIS A 11 32.82 -48.45 12.25
N ASN A 12 33.81 -48.83 11.45
CA ASN A 12 33.78 -48.87 9.97
C ASN A 12 33.28 -47.59 9.29
N PHE A 13 33.37 -46.41 9.91
CA PHE A 13 32.77 -45.19 9.36
C PHE A 13 33.76 -44.44 8.43
N LYS A 14 33.40 -44.26 7.14
CA LYS A 14 34.21 -43.58 6.10
C LYS A 14 35.69 -44.01 6.07
N GLY A 15 35.97 -45.31 6.12
CA GLY A 15 37.32 -45.85 6.07
C GLY A 15 38.02 -46.00 7.43
N ILE A 16 37.46 -45.45 8.52
CA ILE A 16 37.97 -45.68 9.87
C ILE A 16 37.36 -46.97 10.42
N LYS A 17 38.19 -47.99 10.63
CA LYS A 17 37.75 -49.30 11.15
C LYS A 17 37.24 -49.21 12.59
N ASP A 18 38.05 -48.67 13.50
CA ASP A 18 37.72 -48.47 14.91
C ASP A 18 38.44 -47.21 15.39
N PHE A 19 37.70 -46.28 16.00
CA PHE A 19 38.27 -45.07 16.58
C PHE A 19 37.41 -44.56 17.74
N GLU A 20 38.06 -44.17 18.83
CA GLU A 20 37.43 -43.57 20.00
C GLU A 20 38.23 -42.33 20.41
N VAL A 21 37.52 -41.24 20.67
CA VAL A 21 38.09 -39.99 21.16
C VAL A 21 37.29 -39.49 22.34
N GLU A 22 37.98 -39.06 23.38
CA GLU A 22 37.43 -38.25 24.47
C GLU A 22 37.87 -36.81 24.30
N PHE A 23 36.94 -35.87 24.44
CA PHE A 23 37.19 -34.45 24.24
C PHE A 23 37.30 -33.70 25.58
N GLY A 24 38.27 -32.80 25.65
CA GLY A 24 38.41 -31.78 26.70
C GLY A 24 37.65 -30.50 26.35
N HIS A 25 37.90 -29.39 27.06
CA HIS A 25 37.36 -28.08 26.66
C HIS A 25 38.03 -27.62 25.37
N VAL A 26 39.33 -27.88 25.23
CA VAL A 26 40.09 -27.75 23.98
C VAL A 26 40.73 -29.09 23.61
N THR A 27 40.43 -29.57 22.40
CA THR A 27 41.00 -30.82 21.87
C THR A 27 41.65 -30.61 20.51
N ASP A 28 42.92 -30.97 20.38
CA ASP A 28 43.65 -31.06 19.11
C ASP A 28 43.58 -32.49 18.58
N ILE A 29 43.20 -32.64 17.32
CA ILE A 29 43.26 -33.90 16.57
C ILE A 29 44.24 -33.71 15.42
N LYS A 30 45.39 -34.37 15.53
CA LYS A 30 46.53 -34.21 14.64
C LYS A 30 46.71 -35.43 13.73
N GLY A 31 47.17 -35.23 12.51
CA GLY A 31 47.57 -36.31 11.60
C GLY A 31 47.79 -35.83 10.17
N LYS A 32 48.42 -36.65 9.34
CA LYS A 32 48.57 -36.38 7.89
C LYS A 32 47.24 -36.23 7.16
N ASN A 33 47.28 -35.64 5.97
CA ASN A 33 46.12 -35.57 5.08
C ASN A 33 45.65 -36.97 4.68
N GLY A 34 44.33 -37.16 4.61
CA GLY A 34 43.73 -38.46 4.27
C GLY A 34 43.54 -39.44 5.45
N LEU A 35 44.07 -39.16 6.65
CA LEU A 35 43.90 -40.05 7.82
C LEU A 35 42.51 -39.98 8.49
N GLY A 36 41.55 -39.24 7.94
CA GLY A 36 40.19 -39.18 8.46
C GLY A 36 39.94 -38.15 9.58
N LYS A 37 40.74 -37.06 9.67
CA LYS A 37 40.47 -35.95 10.62
C LYS A 37 39.05 -35.37 10.43
N SER A 38 38.71 -34.97 9.20
CA SER A 38 37.38 -34.44 8.87
C SER A 38 36.27 -35.49 9.00
N THR A 39 36.61 -36.79 8.94
CA THR A 39 35.65 -37.88 9.21
C THR A 39 35.07 -37.81 10.62
N ILE A 40 35.82 -37.31 11.61
CA ILE A 40 35.33 -37.13 12.98
C ILE A 40 34.24 -36.05 13.03
N PHE A 41 34.45 -34.94 12.31
CA PHE A 41 33.45 -33.88 12.21
C PHE A 41 32.22 -34.34 11.40
N ASP A 42 32.43 -35.10 10.32
CA ASP A 42 31.35 -35.74 9.55
C ASP A 42 30.55 -36.72 10.40
N ALA A 43 31.21 -37.53 11.23
CA ALA A 43 30.57 -38.49 12.13
C ALA A 43 29.68 -37.77 13.14
N PHE A 44 30.14 -36.66 13.72
CA PHE A 44 29.33 -35.87 14.65
C PHE A 44 28.10 -35.23 13.97
N ASN A 45 28.28 -34.61 12.79
CA ASN A 45 27.15 -34.08 12.02
C ASN A 45 26.18 -35.18 11.58
N TRP A 46 26.70 -36.35 11.21
CA TRP A 46 25.87 -37.47 10.78
C TRP A 46 25.06 -38.01 11.95
N LEU A 47 25.68 -38.15 13.12
CA LEU A 47 25.03 -38.54 14.37
C LEU A 47 23.85 -37.63 14.69
N LEU A 48 23.94 -36.32 14.44
CA LEU A 48 22.86 -35.37 14.72
C LEU A 48 21.86 -35.22 13.56
N PHE A 49 22.30 -35.06 12.31
CA PHE A 49 21.44 -34.54 11.24
C PHE A 49 21.38 -35.39 9.95
N ASP A 50 21.96 -36.59 9.94
CA ASP A 50 22.11 -37.43 8.74
C ASP A 50 22.86 -36.71 7.60
N LYS A 51 23.79 -35.80 7.96
CA LYS A 51 24.56 -34.99 7.03
C LYS A 51 26.05 -35.04 7.38
N ASP A 52 26.90 -34.82 6.40
CA ASP A 52 28.32 -34.58 6.67
C ASP A 52 28.57 -33.13 7.15
N SER A 53 29.82 -32.79 7.47
CA SER A 53 30.22 -31.44 7.92
C SER A 53 29.97 -30.34 6.89
N GLN A 54 29.79 -30.70 5.62
CA GLN A 54 29.44 -29.79 4.52
C GLN A 54 27.92 -29.71 4.28
N GLY A 55 27.11 -30.41 5.10
CA GLY A 55 25.65 -30.40 5.03
C GLY A 55 25.05 -31.32 3.96
N ARG A 56 25.84 -32.20 3.34
CA ARG A 56 25.36 -33.15 2.31
C ARG A 56 24.70 -34.35 2.99
N LYS A 57 23.49 -34.72 2.53
CA LYS A 57 22.81 -35.96 2.96
C LYS A 57 23.33 -37.20 2.25
N ASN A 58 23.67 -37.07 0.97
CA ASN A 58 24.19 -38.16 0.15
C ASN A 58 25.71 -38.08 0.15
N PHE A 59 26.35 -38.72 1.12
CA PHE A 59 27.79 -38.87 1.18
C PHE A 59 28.15 -40.33 1.47
N GLU A 60 29.37 -40.72 1.10
CA GLU A 60 29.83 -42.10 1.26
C GLU A 60 30.08 -42.40 2.74
N ILE A 61 29.21 -43.21 3.35
CA ILE A 61 29.35 -43.70 4.73
C ILE A 61 30.15 -45.01 4.77
N LYS A 62 29.99 -45.85 3.75
CA LYS A 62 30.57 -47.19 3.71
C LYS A 62 32.08 -47.11 3.50
N THR A 63 32.80 -48.05 4.11
CA THR A 63 34.21 -48.25 3.84
C THR A 63 34.39 -48.85 2.45
N LEU A 64 35.25 -48.22 1.65
CA LEU A 64 35.66 -48.71 0.35
C LEU A 64 36.93 -49.56 0.48
N ASP A 65 37.08 -50.55 -0.39
CA ASP A 65 38.32 -51.30 -0.54
C ASP A 65 39.37 -50.55 -1.38
N GLU A 66 40.54 -51.16 -1.57
CA GLU A 66 41.65 -50.57 -2.34
C GLU A 66 41.30 -50.29 -3.82
N THR A 67 40.21 -50.89 -4.33
CA THR A 67 39.71 -50.69 -5.70
C THR A 67 38.59 -49.64 -5.78
N GLY A 68 38.15 -49.10 -4.64
CA GLY A 68 37.06 -48.14 -4.53
C GLY A 68 35.67 -48.78 -4.44
N GLU A 69 35.58 -50.10 -4.32
CA GLU A 69 34.31 -50.84 -4.19
C GLU A 69 33.87 -50.92 -2.73
N GLN A 70 32.55 -50.91 -2.48
CA GLN A 70 32.02 -50.91 -1.12
C GLN A 70 32.19 -52.29 -0.46
N LEU A 71 32.75 -52.32 0.75
CA LEU A 71 32.78 -53.53 1.55
C LEU A 71 31.36 -53.92 2.00
N HIS A 72 30.92 -55.11 1.62
CA HIS A 72 29.60 -55.64 1.94
C HIS A 72 29.54 -56.29 3.33
N LYS A 73 28.34 -56.36 3.90
CA LYS A 73 28.03 -56.99 5.21
C LYS A 73 28.76 -56.38 6.42
N LEU A 74 29.20 -55.13 6.31
CA LEU A 74 29.69 -54.35 7.45
C LEU A 74 28.57 -53.50 8.05
N GLU A 75 28.64 -53.31 9.36
CA GLU A 75 27.86 -52.30 10.08
C GLU A 75 28.74 -51.06 10.29
N HIS A 76 28.19 -49.89 10.00
CA HIS A 76 28.85 -48.60 10.12
C HIS A 76 28.20 -47.83 11.27
N THR A 77 28.90 -47.73 12.40
CA THR A 77 28.34 -47.20 13.65
C THR A 77 29.05 -45.93 14.07
N VAL A 78 28.28 -44.94 14.52
CA VAL A 78 28.77 -43.78 15.26
C VAL A 78 28.01 -43.69 16.57
N GLU A 79 28.74 -43.57 17.68
CA GLU A 79 28.18 -43.32 19.01
C GLU A 79 28.80 -42.04 19.59
N GLY A 80 27.99 -41.15 20.16
CA GLY A 80 28.45 -39.92 20.77
C GLY A 80 27.84 -39.71 22.15
N ASN A 81 28.67 -39.33 23.11
CA ASN A 81 28.22 -38.94 24.45
C ASN A 81 28.32 -37.42 24.58
N LEU A 82 27.20 -36.79 24.86
CA LEU A 82 27.04 -35.35 25.06
C LEU A 82 26.72 -35.08 26.52
N ILE A 83 27.13 -33.91 27.01
CA ILE A 83 26.62 -33.31 28.23
C ILE A 83 25.82 -32.07 27.83
N ILE A 84 24.54 -32.03 28.20
CA ILE A 84 23.62 -30.93 27.86
C ILE A 84 23.12 -30.34 29.16
N ASP A 85 23.53 -29.10 29.44
CA ASP A 85 23.34 -28.42 30.73
C ASP A 85 23.83 -29.21 31.94
N GLY A 86 24.55 -30.32 31.75
CA GLY A 86 24.99 -31.24 32.80
C GLY A 86 24.51 -32.68 32.62
N ILE A 87 23.34 -32.90 32.00
CA ILE A 87 22.80 -34.25 31.72
C ILE A 87 23.70 -34.93 30.73
N GLN A 88 24.03 -36.19 31.01
CA GLN A 88 24.60 -37.08 30.00
C GLN A 88 23.52 -37.58 29.03
N LEU A 89 23.79 -37.43 27.73
CA LEU A 89 23.00 -37.99 26.64
C LEU A 89 23.93 -38.83 25.75
N SER A 90 23.58 -40.09 25.57
CA SER A 90 24.27 -40.98 24.64
C SER A 90 23.41 -41.18 23.39
N LEU A 91 23.99 -40.99 22.21
CA LEU A 91 23.34 -41.16 20.92
C LEU A 91 24.12 -42.18 20.10
N ALA A 92 23.43 -43.07 19.40
CA ALA A 92 24.08 -43.93 18.41
C ALA A 92 23.26 -44.11 17.13
N LYS A 93 23.98 -44.19 16.01
CA LYS A 93 23.45 -44.55 14.69
C LYS A 93 24.26 -45.69 14.11
N THR A 94 23.58 -46.69 13.57
CA THR A 94 24.20 -47.79 12.82
C THR A 94 23.58 -47.89 11.44
N PHE A 95 24.38 -47.67 10.40
CA PHE A 95 24.01 -47.88 9.01
C PHE A 95 24.47 -49.25 8.55
N LYS A 96 23.56 -50.05 7.99
CA LYS A 96 23.86 -51.42 7.55
C LYS A 96 23.07 -51.84 6.33
N GLU A 97 23.56 -52.89 5.69
CA GLU A 97 22.87 -53.51 4.56
C GLU A 97 21.69 -54.34 5.03
N LYS A 98 20.56 -54.18 4.35
CA LYS A 98 19.36 -54.96 4.57
C LYS A 98 19.34 -56.13 3.61
N TRP A 99 19.48 -57.34 4.14
CA TRP A 99 19.42 -58.58 3.38
C TRP A 99 18.08 -59.28 3.63
N THR A 100 17.30 -59.52 2.57
CA THR A 100 15.97 -60.16 2.70
C THR A 100 15.91 -61.47 1.93
N LYS A 101 15.09 -62.40 2.44
CA LYS A 101 14.86 -63.70 1.81
C LYS A 101 13.52 -63.66 1.08
N LYS A 102 13.53 -63.75 -0.25
CA LYS A 102 12.29 -63.88 -1.03
C LYS A 102 11.69 -65.28 -0.83
N ARG A 103 10.36 -65.36 -0.82
CA ARG A 103 9.61 -66.61 -0.59
C ARG A 103 10.02 -67.64 -1.65
N GLY A 104 10.60 -68.76 -1.22
CA GLY A 104 11.03 -69.87 -2.09
C GLY A 104 12.53 -69.91 -2.45
N GLN A 105 13.34 -68.92 -2.07
CA GLN A 105 14.80 -68.95 -2.29
C GLN A 105 15.57 -69.40 -1.04
N ALA A 106 16.74 -70.02 -1.22
CA ALA A 106 17.61 -70.45 -0.12
C ALA A 106 18.54 -69.35 0.40
N THR A 107 18.97 -68.43 -0.48
CA THR A 107 19.94 -67.35 -0.19
C THR A 107 19.25 -66.03 0.10
N GLN A 108 19.87 -65.19 0.93
CA GLN A 108 19.42 -63.81 1.13
C GLN A 108 19.94 -62.93 -0.01
N GLU A 109 19.10 -62.04 -0.51
CA GLU A 109 19.47 -61.04 -1.53
C GLU A 109 19.57 -59.66 -0.87
N PHE A 110 20.52 -58.84 -1.33
CA PHE A 110 20.64 -57.45 -0.91
C PHE A 110 19.37 -56.69 -1.31
N SER A 111 18.76 -55.99 -0.36
CA SER A 111 17.45 -55.34 -0.54
C SER A 111 17.46 -53.86 -0.15
N GLY A 112 18.65 -53.26 -0.08
CA GLY A 112 18.87 -51.87 0.25
C GLY A 112 19.59 -51.69 1.57
N HIS A 113 19.46 -50.51 2.17
CA HIS A 113 20.09 -50.16 3.43
C HIS A 113 19.05 -49.82 4.49
N GLU A 114 19.44 -49.98 5.75
CA GLU A 114 18.67 -49.50 6.88
C GLU A 114 19.59 -48.80 7.89
N THR A 115 19.01 -47.88 8.66
CA THR A 115 19.69 -47.19 9.75
C THR A 115 18.91 -47.43 11.02
N THR A 116 19.59 -47.91 12.05
CA THR A 116 19.03 -48.06 13.39
C THR A 116 19.54 -46.94 14.29
N TYR A 117 18.71 -46.50 15.22
CA TYR A 117 18.95 -45.37 16.10
C TYR A 117 18.79 -45.81 17.55
N SER A 118 19.62 -45.31 18.45
CA SER A 118 19.42 -45.47 19.88
C SER A 118 19.70 -44.18 20.65
N ILE A 119 18.95 -44.00 21.73
CA ILE A 119 19.15 -42.91 22.70
C ILE A 119 19.37 -43.57 24.06
N ASN A 120 20.47 -43.23 24.73
CA ASN A 120 20.87 -43.80 26.02
C ASN A 120 20.87 -45.34 26.02
N GLY A 121 21.30 -45.94 24.89
CA GLY A 121 21.34 -47.39 24.70
C GLY A 121 19.98 -48.04 24.36
N VAL A 122 18.87 -47.28 24.34
CA VAL A 122 17.54 -47.79 24.00
C VAL A 122 17.27 -47.59 22.51
N PRO A 123 16.96 -48.65 21.73
CA PRO A 123 16.58 -48.52 20.32
C PRO A 123 15.29 -47.71 20.16
N VAL A 124 15.31 -46.72 19.25
CA VAL A 124 14.18 -45.83 18.96
C VAL A 124 13.89 -45.75 17.47
N LYS A 125 12.70 -45.26 17.10
CA LYS A 125 12.41 -44.98 15.68
C LYS A 125 13.13 -43.70 15.26
N LYS A 126 13.40 -43.57 13.96
CA LYS A 126 13.99 -42.37 13.35
C LYS A 126 13.30 -41.08 13.80
N LYS A 127 11.96 -41.08 13.79
CA LYS A 127 11.16 -39.90 14.16
C LYS A 127 11.45 -39.44 15.60
N ASP A 128 11.44 -40.37 16.55
CA ASP A 128 11.69 -40.06 17.97
C ASP A 128 13.14 -39.58 18.19
N TYR A 129 14.08 -40.13 17.40
CA TYR A 129 15.48 -39.69 17.40
C TYR A 129 15.66 -38.26 16.89
N GLU A 130 15.04 -37.94 15.74
CA GLU A 130 15.06 -36.59 15.17
C GLU A 130 14.34 -35.57 16.06
N GLU A 131 13.22 -35.95 16.69
CA GLU A 131 12.51 -35.10 17.66
C GLU A 131 13.39 -34.79 18.88
N LYS A 132 14.10 -35.80 19.42
CA LYS A 132 15.03 -35.59 20.54
C LYS A 132 16.15 -34.61 20.18
N ILE A 133 16.70 -34.67 18.97
CA ILE A 133 17.73 -33.71 18.53
C ILE A 133 17.15 -32.32 18.37
N LYS A 134 15.95 -32.21 17.79
CA LYS A 134 15.27 -30.92 17.61
C LYS A 134 14.92 -30.24 18.94
N GLU A 135 14.61 -31.01 19.98
CA GLU A 135 14.44 -30.50 21.36
C GLU A 135 15.73 -29.90 21.94
N ILE A 136 16.88 -30.41 21.52
CA ILE A 136 18.19 -29.93 21.95
C ILE A 136 18.55 -28.67 21.15
N MET A 137 18.52 -28.77 19.82
CA MET A 137 18.83 -27.65 18.95
C MET A 137 18.25 -27.83 17.54
N ASP A 138 17.78 -26.73 16.97
CA ASP A 138 17.49 -26.65 15.53
C ASP A 138 18.79 -26.78 14.71
N GLU A 139 18.73 -27.42 13.54
CA GLU A 139 19.90 -27.64 12.68
C GLU A 139 20.53 -26.32 12.20
N GLY A 140 19.70 -25.31 11.89
CA GLY A 140 20.17 -23.99 11.48
C GLY A 140 20.91 -23.30 12.61
N LEU A 141 20.32 -23.27 13.81
CA LEU A 141 20.97 -22.74 15.00
C LEU A 141 22.27 -23.49 15.33
N PHE A 142 22.27 -24.83 15.21
CA PHE A 142 23.46 -25.65 15.43
C PHE A 142 24.61 -25.21 14.54
N LYS A 143 24.39 -25.06 13.24
CA LYS A 143 25.45 -24.61 12.33
C LYS A 143 25.93 -23.19 12.63
N LEU A 144 25.01 -22.31 13.03
CA LEU A 144 25.35 -20.93 13.44
C LEU A 144 26.27 -20.86 14.66
N VAL A 145 26.19 -21.83 15.58
CA VAL A 145 26.98 -21.84 16.83
C VAL A 145 28.13 -22.85 16.88
N THR A 146 28.32 -23.67 15.83
CA THR A 146 29.37 -24.73 15.81
C THR A 146 30.36 -24.62 14.64
N ASN A 147 30.00 -23.92 13.57
CA ASN A 147 30.87 -23.78 12.40
C ASN A 147 31.19 -22.30 12.14
N PRO A 148 32.44 -21.85 12.35
CA PRO A 148 32.81 -20.45 12.19
C PRO A 148 32.65 -19.95 10.75
N MET A 149 32.63 -20.86 9.78
CA MET A 149 32.44 -20.51 8.37
C MET A 149 30.97 -20.49 7.94
N TYR A 150 30.01 -20.94 8.77
CA TYR A 150 28.62 -21.08 8.32
C TYR A 150 27.93 -19.73 8.13
N PHE A 151 27.84 -18.91 9.18
CA PHE A 151 27.17 -17.60 9.10
C PHE A 151 27.76 -16.70 7.98
N PRO A 152 29.09 -16.53 7.85
CA PRO A 152 29.66 -15.65 6.82
C PRO A 152 29.41 -16.11 5.38
N ASN A 153 29.04 -17.37 5.16
CA ASN A 153 28.72 -17.93 3.84
C ASN A 153 27.22 -18.00 3.54
N LEU A 154 26.35 -17.58 4.47
CA LEU A 154 24.92 -17.41 4.21
C LEU A 154 24.66 -16.31 3.17
N ASN A 155 23.47 -16.31 2.57
CA ASN A 155 23.07 -15.19 1.73
C ASN A 155 23.04 -13.91 2.60
N TRP A 156 23.50 -12.77 2.06
CA TRP A 156 23.57 -11.51 2.82
C TRP A 156 22.21 -11.10 3.43
N LYS A 157 21.08 -11.47 2.81
CA LYS A 157 19.74 -11.23 3.37
C LYS A 157 19.49 -12.05 4.63
N GLU A 158 19.90 -13.32 4.63
CA GLU A 158 19.79 -14.20 5.80
C GLU A 158 20.71 -13.71 6.93
N GLN A 159 21.94 -13.30 6.59
CA GLN A 159 22.88 -12.68 7.55
C GLN A 159 22.27 -11.43 8.19
N ARG A 160 21.70 -10.55 7.37
CA ARG A 160 21.04 -9.32 7.82
C ARG A 160 19.91 -9.62 8.81
N THR A 161 19.03 -10.56 8.47
CA THR A 161 17.92 -10.97 9.36
C THR A 161 18.44 -11.43 10.71
N ILE A 162 19.41 -12.35 10.74
CA ILE A 162 19.98 -12.89 11.97
C ILE A 162 20.62 -11.77 12.82
N VAL A 163 21.36 -10.85 12.20
CA VAL A 163 22.04 -9.77 12.94
C VAL A 163 21.05 -8.70 13.42
N GLN A 164 19.97 -8.45 12.69
CA GLN A 164 18.88 -7.56 13.13
C GLN A 164 18.12 -8.14 14.32
N GLU A 165 17.92 -9.47 14.39
CA GLU A 165 17.33 -10.13 15.56
C GLU A 165 18.11 -9.84 16.85
N ILE A 166 19.43 -9.67 16.78
CA ILE A 166 20.30 -9.39 17.94
C ILE A 166 19.95 -8.07 18.63
N ILE A 167 19.59 -7.03 17.86
CA ILE A 167 19.31 -5.69 18.40
C ILE A 167 17.82 -5.40 18.59
N GLY A 168 16.94 -6.21 17.99
CA GLY A 168 15.50 -5.99 18.00
C GLY A 168 15.05 -4.79 17.15
N THR A 169 13.78 -4.40 17.29
CA THR A 169 13.20 -3.27 16.56
C THR A 169 13.68 -1.93 17.10
N ILE A 170 14.06 -1.02 16.19
CA ILE A 170 14.39 0.37 16.52
C ILE A 170 13.11 1.19 16.37
N ASP A 171 12.63 1.76 17.47
CA ASP A 171 11.47 2.65 17.45
C ASP A 171 11.80 4.02 16.83
N ASP A 172 10.79 4.63 16.20
CA ASP A 172 10.93 5.91 15.51
C ASP A 172 11.32 7.05 16.46
N GLU A 173 10.85 7.02 17.72
CA GLU A 173 11.19 8.04 18.71
C GLU A 173 12.69 8.06 19.01
N ARG A 174 13.32 6.89 19.09
CA ARG A 174 14.75 6.72 19.31
C ARG A 174 15.56 7.25 18.13
N VAL A 175 15.07 7.06 16.90
CA VAL A 175 15.68 7.65 15.70
C VAL A 175 15.59 9.17 15.74
N ILE A 176 14.41 9.71 16.02
CA ILE A 176 14.19 11.17 16.09
C ILE A 176 15.03 11.81 17.21
N ASN A 177 15.12 11.16 18.37
CA ASN A 177 15.88 11.68 19.51
C ASN A 177 17.40 11.61 19.29
N TYR A 178 17.89 10.73 18.41
CA TYR A 178 19.31 10.64 18.08
C TYR A 178 19.77 11.79 17.18
N ASN A 179 18.92 12.24 16.24
CA ASN A 179 19.25 13.34 15.34
C ASN A 179 18.26 14.50 15.50
N SER A 180 18.71 15.56 16.20
CA SER A 180 17.90 16.75 16.49
C SER A 180 17.27 17.42 15.25
N LYS A 181 17.83 17.25 14.04
CA LYS A 181 17.24 17.75 12.80
C LYS A 181 15.89 17.11 12.48
N LEU A 182 15.63 15.90 13.00
CA LEU A 182 14.40 15.13 12.78
C LEU A 182 13.26 15.54 13.71
N ALA A 183 13.48 16.47 14.64
CA ALA A 183 12.45 16.95 15.56
C ALA A 183 11.12 17.35 14.88
N PRO A 184 11.10 17.97 13.67
CA PRO A 184 9.85 18.31 12.98
C PRO A 184 9.03 17.09 12.52
N LEU A 185 9.61 15.88 12.48
CA LEU A 185 8.87 14.65 12.18
C LEU A 185 8.06 14.14 13.38
N LYS A 186 8.35 14.62 14.60
CA LYS A 186 7.65 14.18 15.81
C LYS A 186 6.17 14.55 15.74
N GLY A 187 5.32 13.54 15.64
CA GLY A 187 3.87 13.72 15.49
C GLY A 187 3.43 14.22 14.10
N ALA A 188 4.33 14.27 13.11
CA ALA A 188 4.00 14.65 11.73
C ALA A 188 3.26 13.54 10.96
N TYR A 189 3.33 12.31 11.48
CA TYR A 189 2.75 11.12 10.90
C TYR A 189 2.24 10.17 12.00
N THR A 190 1.24 9.36 11.67
CA THR A 190 0.66 8.32 12.55
C THR A 190 0.78 6.92 11.95
N ASP A 191 1.05 6.88 10.66
CA ASP A 191 1.38 5.76 9.79
C ASP A 191 2.90 5.44 9.86
N SER A 192 3.43 4.68 8.90
CA SER A 192 4.87 4.45 8.80
C SER A 192 5.59 5.64 8.13
N ILE A 193 6.88 5.85 8.44
CA ILE A 193 7.70 6.88 7.76
C ILE A 193 7.72 6.69 6.22
N SER A 194 7.60 5.45 5.75
CA SER A 194 7.51 5.10 4.33
C SER A 194 6.22 5.60 3.70
N GLU A 195 5.07 5.40 4.36
CA GLU A 195 3.78 5.95 3.93
C GLU A 195 3.77 7.47 3.95
N TYR A 196 4.39 8.08 4.98
CA TYR A 196 4.57 9.53 5.06
C TYR A 196 5.39 10.08 3.87
N ASN A 197 6.48 9.41 3.51
CA ASN A 197 7.30 9.77 2.35
C ASN A 197 6.50 9.66 1.04
N ALA A 198 5.78 8.54 0.85
CA ALA A 198 4.98 8.29 -0.35
C ALA A 198 3.86 9.33 -0.54
N ARG A 199 3.09 9.65 0.52
CA ARG A 199 2.03 10.66 0.42
C ARG A 199 2.57 12.05 0.15
N THR A 200 3.71 12.41 0.76
CA THR A 200 4.38 13.70 0.54
C THR A 200 4.83 13.84 -0.91
N LYS A 201 5.44 12.81 -1.51
CA LYS A 201 5.80 12.79 -2.94
C LYS A 201 4.57 12.95 -3.85
N ALA A 202 3.47 12.28 -3.53
CA ALA A 202 2.23 12.39 -4.30
C ALA A 202 1.65 13.82 -4.22
N SER A 203 1.65 14.45 -3.04
CA SER A 203 1.22 15.84 -2.86
C SER A 203 2.09 16.83 -3.63
N ILE A 204 3.42 16.68 -3.59
CA ILE A 204 4.35 17.51 -4.38
C ILE A 204 4.02 17.38 -5.88
N LYS A 205 3.86 16.15 -6.38
CA LYS A 205 3.54 15.92 -7.79
C LYS A 205 2.23 16.62 -8.18
N LYS A 206 1.17 16.46 -7.37
CA LYS A 206 -0.13 17.08 -7.64
C LYS A 206 -0.04 18.60 -7.72
N ILE A 207 0.63 19.23 -6.75
CA ILE A 207 0.78 20.70 -6.71
C ILE A 207 1.65 21.19 -7.87
N ASN A 208 2.73 20.48 -8.22
CA ASN A 208 3.54 20.82 -9.39
C ASN A 208 2.76 20.70 -10.70
N ASP A 209 1.84 19.73 -10.81
CA ASP A 209 0.96 19.62 -11.98
C ASP A 209 -0.07 20.77 -12.03
N GLU A 210 -0.52 21.28 -10.88
CA GLU A 210 -1.35 22.50 -10.81
C GLU A 210 -0.56 23.75 -11.24
N ILE A 211 0.68 23.93 -10.76
CA ILE A 211 1.58 25.04 -11.13
C ILE A 211 1.80 25.06 -12.65
N LYS A 212 2.03 23.91 -13.29
CA LYS A 212 2.25 23.83 -14.75
C LYS A 212 1.07 24.35 -15.59
N LEU A 213 -0.14 24.37 -15.03
CA LEU A 213 -1.34 24.86 -15.74
C LEU A 213 -1.49 26.38 -15.63
N ILE A 214 -0.86 27.02 -14.66
CA ILE A 214 -1.01 28.46 -14.41
C ILE A 214 -0.52 29.30 -15.61
N PRO A 215 0.67 29.05 -16.20
CA PRO A 215 1.13 29.83 -17.35
C PRO A 215 0.16 29.80 -18.54
N ALA A 216 -0.46 28.65 -18.82
CA ALA A 216 -1.44 28.53 -19.90
C ALA A 216 -2.71 29.34 -19.62
N ARG A 217 -3.17 29.40 -18.35
CA ARG A 217 -4.32 30.22 -17.93
C ARG A 217 -4.01 31.72 -17.98
N ILE A 218 -2.79 32.11 -17.63
CA ILE A 218 -2.32 33.49 -17.75
C ILE A 218 -2.25 33.89 -19.23
N ASP A 219 -1.71 33.02 -20.09
CA ASP A 219 -1.63 33.26 -21.53
C ASP A 219 -3.03 33.39 -22.16
N GLU A 220 -3.97 32.52 -21.77
CA GLU A 220 -5.38 32.64 -22.17
C GLU A 220 -5.98 34.00 -21.76
N CYS A 221 -5.74 34.47 -20.54
CA CYS A 221 -6.21 35.77 -20.10
C CYS A 221 -5.57 36.91 -20.90
N ASN A 222 -4.25 36.85 -21.13
CA ASN A 222 -3.52 37.85 -21.91
C ASN A 222 -4.00 37.93 -23.36
N ASN A 223 -4.22 36.78 -24.02
CA ASN A 223 -4.70 36.72 -25.40
C ASN A 223 -6.12 37.29 -25.56
N ASN A 224 -6.91 37.32 -24.49
CA ASN A 224 -8.26 37.90 -24.47
C ASN A 224 -8.29 39.40 -24.10
N ILE A 225 -7.15 39.99 -23.71
CA ILE A 225 -7.05 41.44 -23.46
C ILE A 225 -6.97 42.16 -24.80
N VAL A 226 -7.88 43.12 -25.02
CA VAL A 226 -7.90 43.94 -26.23
C VAL A 226 -7.12 45.23 -26.01
N ASP A 227 -6.13 45.51 -26.86
CA ASP A 227 -5.34 46.75 -26.80
C ASP A 227 -6.05 47.88 -27.54
N VAL A 228 -6.71 48.77 -26.79
CA VAL A 228 -7.50 49.89 -27.29
C VAL A 228 -7.26 51.11 -26.40
N ASP A 229 -7.05 52.28 -27.00
CA ASP A 229 -7.05 53.54 -26.26
C ASP A 229 -8.48 53.92 -25.87
N PHE A 230 -8.91 53.44 -24.71
CA PHE A 230 -10.23 53.75 -24.15
C PHE A 230 -10.41 55.24 -23.87
N THR A 231 -9.32 55.97 -23.61
CA THR A 231 -9.34 57.41 -23.35
C THR A 231 -9.72 58.18 -24.60
N GLU A 232 -9.11 57.83 -25.74
CA GLU A 232 -9.42 58.42 -27.04
C GLU A 232 -10.87 58.11 -27.46
N LEU A 233 -11.33 56.87 -27.23
CA LEU A 233 -12.71 56.47 -27.53
C LEU A 233 -13.76 57.21 -26.69
N GLU A 234 -13.49 57.45 -25.40
CA GLU A 234 -14.39 58.24 -24.54
C GLU A 234 -14.49 59.71 -24.99
N VAL A 235 -13.38 60.29 -25.47
CA VAL A 235 -13.38 61.63 -26.08
C VAL A 235 -14.22 61.63 -27.35
N ARG A 236 -13.99 60.66 -28.25
CA ARG A 236 -14.70 60.56 -29.53
C ARG A 236 -16.21 60.32 -29.34
N LYS A 237 -16.60 59.53 -28.34
CA LYS A 237 -18.01 59.33 -27.97
C LYS A 237 -18.72 60.66 -27.70
N LYS A 238 -18.11 61.52 -26.87
CA LYS A 238 -18.68 62.83 -26.52
C LYS A 238 -18.82 63.75 -27.74
N GLU A 239 -17.86 63.72 -28.66
CA GLU A 239 -17.93 64.49 -29.90
C GLU A 239 -19.08 64.04 -30.80
N VAL A 240 -19.26 62.73 -30.97
CA VAL A 240 -20.32 62.14 -31.81
C VAL A 240 -21.70 62.41 -31.20
N GLU A 241 -21.86 62.25 -29.88
CA GLU A 241 -23.09 62.59 -29.16
C GLU A 241 -23.45 64.07 -29.35
N LYS A 242 -22.47 64.97 -29.28
CA LYS A 242 -22.69 66.41 -29.53
C LYS A 242 -23.17 66.68 -30.96
N LYS A 243 -22.54 66.07 -31.98
CA LYS A 243 -22.96 66.23 -33.39
C LYS A 243 -24.36 65.68 -33.65
N ILE A 244 -24.75 64.58 -33.00
CA ILE A 244 -26.10 64.04 -33.09
C ILE A 244 -27.11 65.05 -32.53
N ASN A 245 -26.81 65.67 -31.39
CA ASN A 245 -27.67 66.70 -30.79
C ASN A 245 -27.77 67.96 -31.68
N ASP A 246 -26.66 68.42 -32.26
CA ASP A 246 -26.64 69.58 -33.17
C ASP A 246 -27.49 69.32 -34.46
N ILE A 247 -27.49 68.08 -34.97
CA ILE A 247 -28.36 67.69 -36.11
C ILE A 247 -29.83 67.63 -35.67
N ASP A 248 -30.10 67.18 -34.45
CA ASP A 248 -31.46 67.14 -33.92
C ASP A 248 -32.05 68.54 -33.77
N GLU A 249 -31.28 69.51 -33.27
CA GLU A 249 -31.70 70.92 -33.23
C GLU A 249 -31.95 71.49 -34.64
N ARG A 250 -31.13 71.12 -35.65
CA ARG A 250 -31.30 71.57 -37.04
C ARG A 250 -32.50 70.96 -37.75
N ILE A 251 -32.82 69.69 -37.46
CA ILE A 251 -34.04 69.03 -37.95
C ILE A 251 -35.27 69.68 -37.29
N GLU A 252 -35.19 70.03 -36.01
CA GLU A 252 -36.27 70.67 -35.26
C GLU A 252 -36.55 72.09 -35.78
N ASP A 253 -35.52 72.86 -36.15
CA ASP A 253 -35.68 74.23 -36.68
C ASP A 253 -36.15 74.27 -38.15
N SER A 254 -35.82 73.28 -38.99
CA SER A 254 -36.30 73.21 -40.39
C SER A 254 -37.75 72.75 -40.55
N SER A 255 -38.35 72.25 -39.46
CA SER A 255 -39.68 71.62 -39.48
C SER A 255 -40.85 72.60 -39.31
N LYS A 256 -40.59 73.88 -38.98
CA LYS A 256 -41.61 74.93 -38.75
C LYS A 256 -42.52 75.24 -39.97
N GLY A 257 -42.23 74.68 -41.14
CA GLY A 257 -43.05 74.80 -42.36
C GLY A 257 -43.87 73.55 -42.72
N ASN A 258 -43.74 72.44 -41.97
CA ASN A 258 -44.42 71.17 -42.23
C ASN A 258 -45.46 70.82 -41.15
N ASP A 259 -45.70 71.70 -40.18
CA ASP A 259 -46.56 71.44 -39.01
C ASP A 259 -47.96 70.96 -39.42
N VAL A 260 -48.53 71.52 -40.48
CA VAL A 260 -49.86 71.13 -40.99
C VAL A 260 -49.85 69.74 -41.64
N LEU A 261 -48.80 69.36 -42.36
CA LEU A 261 -48.68 67.99 -42.90
C LEU A 261 -48.42 66.96 -41.81
N LEU A 262 -47.62 67.35 -40.81
CA LEU A 262 -47.36 66.52 -39.66
C LEU A 262 -48.66 66.30 -38.88
N GLU A 263 -49.49 67.34 -38.73
CA GLU A 263 -50.81 67.24 -38.08
C GLU A 263 -51.76 66.30 -38.85
N HIS A 264 -51.84 66.41 -40.18
CA HIS A 264 -52.63 65.47 -41.00
C HIS A 264 -52.06 64.04 -40.96
N LYS A 265 -50.73 63.85 -41.06
CA LYS A 265 -50.08 62.52 -40.98
C LYS A 265 -50.18 61.90 -39.59
N GLN A 266 -50.11 62.70 -38.54
CA GLN A 266 -50.29 62.29 -37.15
C GLN A 266 -51.75 61.90 -36.92
N ASN A 267 -52.71 62.65 -37.46
CA ASN A 267 -54.12 62.30 -37.44
C ASN A 267 -54.39 60.99 -38.19
N LEU A 268 -53.83 60.81 -39.39
CA LEU A 268 -53.92 59.54 -40.13
C LEU A 268 -53.29 58.37 -39.36
N PHE A 269 -52.12 58.59 -38.76
CA PHE A 269 -51.44 57.59 -37.95
C PHE A 269 -52.29 57.21 -36.73
N ASN A 270 -52.84 58.20 -36.03
CA ASN A 270 -53.71 57.98 -34.87
C ASN A 270 -55.00 57.26 -35.27
N LEU A 271 -55.65 57.61 -36.39
CA LEU A 271 -56.85 56.94 -36.89
C LEU A 271 -56.55 55.51 -37.35
N LYS A 272 -55.42 55.26 -38.04
CA LYS A 272 -55.00 53.91 -38.42
C LYS A 272 -54.56 53.07 -37.22
N GLN A 273 -53.92 53.70 -36.24
CA GLN A 273 -53.56 53.08 -34.98
C GLN A 273 -54.83 52.72 -34.22
N GLU A 274 -55.82 53.61 -34.12
CA GLU A 274 -57.12 53.35 -33.50
C GLU A 274 -57.90 52.24 -34.23
N TYR A 275 -57.85 52.22 -35.57
CA TYR A 275 -58.42 51.13 -36.38
C TYR A 275 -57.76 49.79 -36.05
N GLN A 276 -56.43 49.76 -36.05
CA GLN A 276 -55.67 48.55 -35.72
C GLN A 276 -55.84 48.15 -34.26
N GLU A 277 -55.91 49.10 -33.33
CA GLU A 277 -56.13 48.83 -31.90
C GLU A 277 -57.53 48.29 -31.67
N LYS A 278 -58.59 48.86 -32.27
CA LYS A 278 -59.96 48.33 -32.16
C LYS A 278 -60.13 46.98 -32.86
N LEU A 279 -59.50 46.80 -34.03
CA LEU A 279 -59.51 45.52 -34.74
C LEU A 279 -58.72 44.44 -33.99
N ASN A 280 -57.53 44.78 -33.48
CA ASN A 280 -56.72 43.88 -32.67
C ASN A 280 -57.36 43.62 -31.32
N HIS A 281 -58.06 44.58 -30.72
CA HIS A 281 -58.85 44.39 -29.50
C HIS A 281 -60.03 43.45 -29.77
N ALA A 282 -60.79 43.65 -30.85
CA ALA A 282 -61.87 42.75 -31.25
C ALA A 282 -61.36 41.32 -31.56
N ARG A 283 -60.19 41.20 -32.21
CA ARG A 283 -59.50 39.92 -32.45
C ARG A 283 -58.98 39.30 -31.16
N ALA A 284 -58.39 40.08 -30.26
CA ALA A 284 -57.90 39.63 -28.97
C ALA A 284 -59.05 39.17 -28.09
N VAL A 285 -60.18 39.90 -28.06
CA VAL A 285 -61.40 39.47 -27.33
C VAL A 285 -61.96 38.18 -27.93
N ALA A 286 -62.01 38.04 -29.26
CA ALA A 286 -62.47 36.83 -29.94
C ALA A 286 -61.54 35.61 -29.76
N SER A 287 -60.24 35.83 -29.57
CA SER A 287 -59.22 34.78 -29.36
C SER A 287 -58.84 34.57 -27.89
N ASN A 288 -59.27 35.44 -26.97
CA ASN A 288 -58.93 35.40 -25.54
C ASN A 288 -59.27 34.06 -24.89
N GLY A 289 -60.39 33.44 -25.29
CA GLY A 289 -60.75 32.09 -24.83
C GLY A 289 -59.72 31.04 -25.23
N LYS A 290 -59.24 31.09 -26.48
CA LYS A 290 -58.21 30.19 -27.02
C LYS A 290 -56.84 30.45 -26.37
N ASP A 291 -56.47 31.71 -26.18
CA ASP A 291 -55.19 32.08 -25.56
C ASP A 291 -55.13 31.65 -24.09
N LYS A 292 -56.25 31.75 -23.35
CA LYS A 292 -56.36 31.20 -21.99
C LYS A 292 -56.17 29.68 -21.97
N LEU A 293 -56.74 28.95 -22.93
CA LEU A 293 -56.56 27.51 -23.05
C LEU A 293 -55.12 27.14 -23.42
N ILE A 294 -54.47 27.88 -24.33
CA ILE A 294 -53.05 27.68 -24.69
C ILE A 294 -52.14 27.93 -23.49
N ASN A 295 -52.39 29.00 -22.72
CA ASN A 295 -51.64 29.27 -21.50
C ASN A 295 -51.83 28.18 -20.44
N LYS A 296 -53.07 27.69 -20.26
CA LYS A 296 -53.37 26.54 -19.39
C LYS A 296 -52.64 25.27 -19.85
N LEU A 297 -52.61 25.01 -21.15
CA LEU A 297 -51.87 23.89 -21.76
C LEU A 297 -50.36 24.00 -21.51
N HIS A 298 -49.78 25.20 -21.67
CA HIS A 298 -48.37 25.44 -21.37
C HIS A 298 -48.05 25.21 -19.90
N GLY A 299 -48.90 25.68 -18.98
CA GLY A 299 -48.78 25.41 -17.54
C GLY A 299 -48.75 23.91 -17.25
N LYS A 300 -49.73 23.17 -17.77
CA LYS A 300 -49.81 21.70 -17.60
C LYS A 300 -48.65 20.94 -18.24
N LYS A 301 -48.17 21.38 -19.41
CA LYS A 301 -46.96 20.81 -20.02
C LYS A 301 -45.70 21.08 -19.19
N ASN A 302 -45.60 22.21 -18.51
CA ASN A 302 -44.50 22.49 -17.59
C ASN A 302 -44.58 21.60 -16.35
N GLU A 303 -45.75 21.48 -15.71
CA GLU A 303 -46.00 20.52 -14.61
C GLU A 303 -45.60 19.09 -15.00
N LEU A 304 -45.95 18.66 -16.21
CA LEU A 304 -45.57 17.35 -16.74
C LEU A 304 -44.04 17.20 -16.91
N ARG A 305 -43.32 18.25 -17.34
CA ARG A 305 -41.84 18.20 -17.41
C ARG A 305 -41.22 18.06 -16.02
N GLU A 306 -41.72 18.81 -15.05
CA GLU A 306 -41.24 18.75 -13.66
C GLU A 306 -41.43 17.35 -13.06
N ILE A 307 -42.62 16.76 -13.22
CA ILE A 307 -42.89 15.39 -12.77
C ILE A 307 -42.02 14.35 -13.49
N ASN A 308 -41.78 14.51 -14.80
CA ASN A 308 -40.87 13.61 -15.51
C ASN A 308 -39.42 13.72 -14.99
N SER A 309 -38.95 14.92 -14.67
CA SER A 309 -37.63 15.12 -14.03
C SER A 309 -37.59 14.49 -12.64
N LEU A 310 -38.65 14.62 -11.85
CA LEU A 310 -38.76 14.01 -10.53
C LEU A 310 -38.71 12.46 -10.60
N ILE A 311 -39.43 11.86 -11.55
CA ILE A 311 -39.40 10.40 -11.79
C ILE A 311 -37.99 9.96 -12.19
N GLN A 312 -37.31 10.71 -13.06
CA GLN A 312 -35.93 10.42 -13.44
C GLN A 312 -34.99 10.46 -12.24
N ASN A 313 -35.12 11.47 -11.36
CA ASN A 313 -34.30 11.59 -10.15
C ASN A 313 -34.49 10.39 -9.22
N TYR A 314 -35.74 9.99 -8.93
CA TYR A 314 -36.01 8.78 -8.14
C TYR A 314 -35.47 7.52 -8.81
N SER A 315 -35.56 7.40 -10.13
CA SER A 315 -35.02 6.24 -10.86
C SER A 315 -33.49 6.12 -10.72
N TYR A 316 -32.79 7.25 -10.73
CA TYR A 316 -31.34 7.30 -10.53
C TYR A 316 -30.95 6.96 -9.09
N GLU A 317 -31.67 7.53 -8.13
CA GLU A 317 -31.49 7.24 -6.71
C GLU A 317 -31.69 5.75 -6.42
N ILE A 318 -32.80 5.16 -6.89
CA ILE A 318 -33.08 3.74 -6.70
C ILE A 318 -31.95 2.87 -7.27
N LYS A 319 -31.47 3.20 -8.47
CA LYS A 319 -30.39 2.45 -9.11
C LYS A 319 -29.08 2.55 -8.32
N ARG A 320 -28.70 3.75 -7.87
CA ARG A 320 -27.48 3.98 -7.08
C ARG A 320 -27.52 3.18 -5.78
N GLU A 321 -28.63 3.26 -5.06
CA GLU A 321 -28.81 2.57 -3.78
C GLU A 321 -28.82 1.03 -3.95
N GLU A 322 -29.38 0.51 -5.04
CA GLU A 322 -29.35 -0.92 -5.34
C GLU A 322 -27.93 -1.42 -5.71
N GLU A 323 -27.15 -0.62 -6.44
CA GLU A 323 -25.74 -0.91 -6.73
C GLU A 323 -24.89 -0.92 -5.45
N GLU A 324 -25.09 0.06 -4.55
CA GLU A 324 -24.41 0.08 -3.25
C GLU A 324 -24.75 -1.15 -2.40
N LYS A 325 -26.03 -1.52 -2.34
CA LYS A 325 -26.47 -2.73 -1.64
C LYS A 325 -25.76 -3.99 -2.14
N ILE A 326 -25.65 -4.17 -3.47
CA ILE A 326 -24.96 -5.33 -4.06
C ILE A 326 -23.49 -5.39 -3.61
N ASN A 327 -22.80 -4.26 -3.57
CA ASN A 327 -21.40 -4.19 -3.12
C ASN A 327 -21.25 -4.53 -1.62
N LEU A 328 -22.20 -4.07 -0.80
CA LEU A 328 -22.23 -4.42 0.63
C LEU A 328 -22.54 -5.90 0.86
N GLU A 329 -23.45 -6.48 0.07
CA GLU A 329 -23.78 -7.92 0.12
C GLU A 329 -22.56 -8.78 -0.24
N PHE A 330 -21.76 -8.37 -1.25
CA PHE A 330 -20.49 -9.03 -1.57
C PHE A 330 -19.50 -8.96 -0.42
N SER A 331 -19.34 -7.79 0.22
CA SER A 331 -18.45 -7.62 1.37
C SER A 331 -18.87 -8.49 2.57
N ILE A 332 -20.17 -8.66 2.80
CA ILE A 332 -20.70 -9.57 3.82
C ILE A 332 -20.37 -11.03 3.49
N GLN A 333 -20.42 -11.42 2.21
CA GLN A 333 -20.04 -12.77 1.79
C GLN A 333 -18.58 -13.08 2.13
N GLU A 334 -17.64 -12.15 1.86
CA GLU A 334 -16.24 -12.31 2.23
C GLU A 334 -16.03 -12.41 3.76
N LEU A 335 -16.75 -11.59 4.53
CA LEU A 335 -16.71 -11.65 5.99
C LEU A 335 -17.24 -12.98 6.53
N ASN A 336 -18.26 -13.57 5.90
CA ASN A 336 -18.78 -14.88 6.29
C ASN A 336 -17.74 -15.99 6.11
N GLU A 337 -16.98 -15.99 5.00
CA GLU A 337 -15.88 -16.95 4.83
C GLU A 337 -14.78 -16.74 5.87
N LYS A 338 -14.37 -15.49 6.14
CA LYS A 338 -13.38 -15.19 7.20
C LYS A 338 -13.82 -15.64 8.60
N ILE A 339 -15.10 -15.49 8.93
CA ILE A 339 -15.68 -15.98 10.19
C ILE A 339 -15.65 -17.50 10.25
N LYS A 340 -15.99 -18.18 9.15
CA LYS A 340 -15.95 -19.64 9.03
C LYS A 340 -14.53 -20.17 9.17
N ASP A 341 -13.55 -19.52 8.55
CA ASP A 341 -12.13 -19.87 8.68
C ASP A 341 -11.65 -19.69 10.12
N SER A 342 -12.02 -18.58 10.76
CA SER A 342 -11.70 -18.34 12.18
C SER A 342 -12.28 -19.43 13.08
N ARG A 343 -13.50 -19.93 12.80
CA ARG A 343 -14.09 -21.08 13.52
C ARG A 343 -13.32 -22.37 13.28
N ASN A 344 -12.82 -22.61 12.07
CA ASN A 344 -12.03 -23.79 11.76
C ASN A 344 -10.68 -23.77 12.50
N VAL A 345 -9.99 -22.62 12.47
CA VAL A 345 -8.74 -22.40 13.22
C VAL A 345 -8.98 -22.58 14.72
N TRP A 346 -10.06 -22.00 15.25
CA TRP A 346 -10.43 -22.17 16.67
C TRP A 346 -10.65 -23.63 17.04
N LYS A 347 -11.34 -24.43 16.20
CA LYS A 347 -11.57 -25.86 16.48
C LYS A 347 -10.26 -26.64 16.59
N VAL A 348 -9.31 -26.35 15.69
CA VAL A 348 -8.00 -27.00 15.69
C VAL A 348 -7.24 -26.63 16.98
N GLU A 349 -7.15 -25.33 17.30
CA GLU A 349 -6.41 -24.88 18.47
C GLU A 349 -7.08 -25.32 19.79
N ASN A 350 -8.41 -25.30 19.86
CA ASN A 350 -9.14 -25.75 21.04
C ASN A 350 -8.98 -27.26 21.29
N ALA A 351 -8.88 -28.07 20.21
CA ALA A 351 -8.66 -29.51 20.31
C ALA A 351 -7.22 -29.88 20.71
N ARG A 352 -6.27 -28.95 20.60
CA ARG A 352 -4.87 -29.14 21.00
C ARG A 352 -4.77 -29.48 22.48
N LYS A 353 -4.09 -30.57 22.83
CA LYS A 353 -3.92 -31.02 24.22
C LYS A 353 -2.50 -30.72 24.69
N PHE A 354 -2.35 -30.55 26.01
CA PHE A 354 -1.03 -30.54 26.61
C PHE A 354 -0.43 -31.93 26.47
N GLU A 355 0.68 -32.02 25.77
CA GLU A 355 1.48 -33.23 25.66
C GLU A 355 2.74 -32.99 26.50
N LEU A 356 2.86 -33.74 27.60
CA LEU A 356 4.04 -33.67 28.45
C LEU A 356 5.19 -34.34 27.70
N ASN A 357 6.26 -33.60 27.49
CA ASN A 357 7.48 -34.22 27.01
C ASN A 357 8.11 -35.01 28.17
N PRO A 358 8.43 -36.30 28.01
CA PRO A 358 9.09 -37.09 29.06
C PRO A 358 10.40 -36.48 29.56
N ASN A 359 11.03 -35.59 28.79
CA ASN A 359 12.27 -34.92 29.16
C ASN A 359 12.07 -33.68 30.05
N ASP A 360 10.83 -33.19 30.20
CA ASP A 360 10.51 -32.00 31.00
C ASP A 360 10.51 -32.26 32.52
N THR A 361 10.43 -33.53 32.92
CA THR A 361 10.37 -33.99 34.32
C THR A 361 11.71 -34.52 34.84
N LEU A 362 12.73 -34.51 34.00
CA LEU A 362 14.06 -35.02 34.30
C LEU A 362 15.00 -33.85 34.55
N CYS A 363 15.82 -33.97 35.59
CA CYS A 363 16.79 -32.95 35.94
C CYS A 363 17.80 -32.83 34.81
N LYS A 364 17.80 -31.68 34.10
CA LYS A 364 18.67 -31.33 32.97
C LYS A 364 20.18 -31.45 33.24
N LEU A 365 20.60 -31.72 34.49
CA LEU A 365 21.97 -32.03 34.88
C LEU A 365 22.29 -33.51 35.15
N CYS A 366 21.35 -34.34 35.59
CA CYS A 366 21.69 -35.69 36.04
C CYS A 366 20.74 -36.78 35.56
N GLY A 367 19.64 -36.42 34.89
CA GLY A 367 18.66 -37.35 34.35
C GLY A 367 17.83 -38.05 35.42
N GLN A 368 18.09 -37.77 36.71
CA GLN A 368 17.23 -38.17 37.80
C GLN A 368 15.92 -37.40 37.72
N GLU A 369 14.85 -38.03 38.18
CA GLU A 369 13.55 -37.39 38.35
C GLU A 369 13.70 -36.13 39.20
N LEU A 370 13.18 -35.00 38.71
CA LEU A 370 13.21 -33.76 39.48
C LEU A 370 12.50 -33.99 40.83
N PRO A 371 13.09 -33.57 41.98
CA PRO A 371 12.44 -33.74 43.28
C PRO A 371 11.02 -33.13 43.35
N ASN A 372 10.78 -32.08 42.54
CA ASN A 372 9.52 -31.36 42.45
C ASN A 372 8.87 -31.54 41.07
N GLN A 373 8.87 -32.76 40.53
CA GLN A 373 8.28 -33.08 39.22
C GLN A 373 6.85 -32.57 39.07
N GLU A 374 6.04 -32.73 40.13
CA GLU A 374 4.65 -32.31 40.12
C GLU A 374 4.52 -30.79 39.95
N GLU A 375 5.36 -29.99 40.62
CA GLU A 375 5.41 -28.53 40.46
C GLU A 375 5.84 -28.13 39.05
N LYS A 376 6.86 -28.80 38.47
CA LYS A 376 7.36 -28.46 37.12
C LYS A 376 6.38 -28.83 36.00
N ILE A 377 5.72 -29.98 36.11
CA ILE A 377 4.64 -30.40 35.19
C ILE A 377 3.49 -29.40 35.30
N ASN A 378 3.15 -28.96 36.52
CA ASN A 378 2.11 -27.97 36.73
C ASN A 378 2.49 -26.61 36.10
N GLU A 379 3.73 -26.13 36.25
CA GLU A 379 4.22 -24.90 35.61
C GLU A 379 4.12 -24.97 34.06
N LEU A 380 4.51 -26.10 33.45
CA LEU A 380 4.44 -26.28 31.99
C LEU A 380 3.00 -26.40 31.49
N LYS A 381 2.15 -27.10 32.23
CA LYS A 381 0.70 -27.14 31.97
C LYS A 381 0.11 -25.74 32.07
N GLU A 382 0.48 -24.96 33.09
CA GLU A 382 0.05 -23.57 33.26
C GLU A 382 0.51 -22.70 32.09
N LYS A 383 1.77 -22.80 31.67
CA LYS A 383 2.30 -22.05 30.53
C LYS A 383 1.63 -22.44 29.21
N PHE A 384 1.40 -23.72 28.97
CA PHE A 384 0.64 -24.20 27.81
C PHE A 384 -0.80 -23.69 27.85
N ASN A 385 -1.49 -23.82 28.98
CA ASN A 385 -2.85 -23.34 29.15
C ASN A 385 -2.93 -21.82 28.95
N LEU A 386 -1.95 -21.06 29.43
CA LEU A 386 -1.87 -19.62 29.24
C LEU A 386 -1.65 -19.23 27.77
N ASN A 387 -0.73 -19.89 27.07
CA ASN A 387 -0.48 -19.63 25.65
C ASN A 387 -1.68 -20.03 24.78
N LYS A 388 -2.24 -21.22 25.01
CA LYS A 388 -3.47 -21.67 24.35
C LYS A 388 -4.63 -20.72 24.63
N ALA A 389 -4.78 -20.23 25.87
CA ALA A 389 -5.80 -19.24 26.20
C ALA A 389 -5.60 -17.93 25.41
N LYS A 390 -4.37 -17.43 25.31
CA LYS A 390 -4.05 -16.22 24.51
C LYS A 390 -4.31 -16.42 23.01
N GLU A 391 -3.94 -17.56 22.44
CA GLU A 391 -4.19 -17.87 21.03
C GLU A 391 -5.70 -17.99 20.74
N LEU A 392 -6.44 -18.68 21.60
CA LEU A 392 -7.90 -18.75 21.50
C LEU A 392 -8.56 -17.38 21.67
N GLU A 393 -8.08 -16.56 22.60
CA GLU A 393 -8.55 -15.18 22.81
C GLU A 393 -8.30 -14.31 21.56
N TYR A 394 -7.12 -14.42 20.93
CA TYR A 394 -6.82 -13.70 19.70
C TYR A 394 -7.72 -14.13 18.53
N ILE A 395 -7.97 -15.43 18.37
CA ILE A 395 -8.87 -15.96 17.33
C ILE A 395 -10.31 -15.46 17.57
N VAL A 396 -10.78 -15.50 18.82
CA VAL A 396 -12.12 -15.00 19.20
C VAL A 396 -12.22 -13.49 18.98
N HIS A 397 -11.20 -12.72 19.36
CA HIS A 397 -11.15 -11.28 19.14
C HIS A 397 -11.24 -10.94 17.65
N THR A 398 -10.46 -11.64 16.82
CA THR A 398 -10.46 -11.46 15.37
C THR A 398 -11.81 -11.82 14.74
N ALA A 399 -12.41 -12.94 15.15
CA ALA A 399 -13.75 -13.35 14.71
C ALA A 399 -14.84 -12.34 15.14
N ASN A 400 -14.75 -11.81 16.36
CA ASN A 400 -15.66 -10.78 16.85
C ASN A 400 -15.53 -9.47 16.08
N LYS A 401 -14.31 -9.09 15.65
CA LYS A 401 -14.10 -7.94 14.78
C LYS A 401 -14.80 -8.12 13.44
N PHE A 402 -14.63 -9.27 12.78
CA PHE A 402 -15.35 -9.57 11.53
C PHE A 402 -16.87 -9.59 11.72
N LYS A 403 -17.35 -10.14 12.84
CA LYS A 403 -18.77 -10.16 13.17
C LYS A 403 -19.34 -8.75 13.37
N LYS A 404 -18.62 -7.89 14.11
CA LYS A 404 -19.00 -6.49 14.33
C LYS A 404 -19.07 -5.73 13.00
N THR A 405 -18.04 -5.85 12.16
CA THR A 405 -18.06 -5.22 10.84
C THR A 405 -19.21 -5.75 9.99
N LYS A 406 -19.50 -7.05 10.03
CA LYS A 406 -20.67 -7.63 9.34
C LYS A 406 -21.98 -7.02 9.84
N GLU A 407 -22.19 -6.92 11.16
CA GLU A 407 -23.39 -6.32 11.76
C GLU A 407 -23.56 -4.86 11.33
N GLU A 408 -22.47 -4.08 11.26
CA GLU A 408 -22.48 -2.70 10.77
C GLU A 408 -22.89 -2.62 9.28
N LEU A 409 -22.42 -3.54 8.43
CA LEU A 409 -22.82 -3.59 7.03
C LEU A 409 -24.28 -4.05 6.84
N GLU A 410 -24.74 -5.02 7.64
CA GLU A 410 -26.13 -5.47 7.63
C GLU A 410 -27.09 -4.33 8.02
N GLU A 411 -26.70 -3.50 8.98
CA GLU A 411 -27.49 -2.34 9.39
C GLU A 411 -27.53 -1.26 8.30
N LYS A 412 -26.42 -1.03 7.58
CA LYS A 412 -26.41 -0.15 6.40
C LYS A 412 -27.35 -0.66 5.32
N ILE A 413 -27.34 -1.96 5.02
CA ILE A 413 -28.25 -2.56 4.03
C ILE A 413 -29.71 -2.37 4.42
N LYS A 414 -30.08 -2.48 5.70
CA LYS A 414 -31.46 -2.21 6.15
C LYS A 414 -31.87 -0.77 5.84
N LYS A 415 -31.03 0.20 6.17
CA LYS A 415 -31.29 1.63 5.89
C LYS A 415 -31.43 1.88 4.39
N ILE A 416 -30.54 1.31 3.58
CA ILE A 416 -30.64 1.39 2.12
C ILE A 416 -31.96 0.80 1.62
N LYS A 417 -32.42 -0.33 2.16
CA LYS A 417 -33.71 -0.93 1.80
C LYS A 417 -34.90 -0.04 2.17
N GLU A 418 -34.86 0.65 3.30
CA GLU A 418 -35.89 1.60 3.72
C GLU A 418 -35.95 2.80 2.78
N ILE A 419 -34.79 3.44 2.51
CA ILE A 419 -34.67 4.56 1.57
C ILE A 419 -35.18 4.16 0.17
N ASN A 420 -34.73 3.01 -0.34
CA ASN A 420 -35.16 2.50 -1.63
C ASN A 420 -36.67 2.23 -1.70
N LYS A 421 -37.27 1.79 -0.59
CA LYS A 421 -38.72 1.56 -0.52
C LYS A 421 -39.47 2.88 -0.61
N GLU A 422 -39.07 3.88 0.17
CA GLU A 422 -39.66 5.22 0.13
C GLU A 422 -39.53 5.87 -1.25
N ALA A 423 -38.35 5.80 -1.86
CA ALA A 423 -38.12 6.33 -3.21
C ALA A 423 -38.98 5.63 -4.28
N LYS A 424 -39.22 4.31 -4.15
CA LYS A 424 -40.13 3.56 -5.03
C LYS A 424 -41.57 4.00 -4.86
N GLU A 425 -42.05 4.13 -3.62
CA GLU A 425 -43.40 4.62 -3.32
C GLU A 425 -43.62 6.05 -3.87
N GLN A 426 -42.65 6.94 -3.72
CA GLN A 426 -42.69 8.30 -4.27
C GLN A 426 -42.65 8.32 -5.80
N SER A 427 -41.86 7.43 -6.42
CA SER A 427 -41.82 7.28 -7.87
C SER A 427 -43.13 6.74 -8.43
N GLU A 428 -43.77 5.78 -7.76
CA GLU A 428 -45.09 5.26 -8.15
C GLU A 428 -46.16 6.35 -8.08
N GLU A 429 -46.16 7.16 -7.02
CA GLU A 429 -47.09 8.28 -6.87
C GLU A 429 -46.87 9.36 -7.94
N ALA A 430 -45.61 9.73 -8.21
CA ALA A 430 -45.28 10.65 -9.30
C ALA A 430 -45.73 10.11 -10.68
N ASN A 431 -45.63 8.79 -10.90
CA ASN A 431 -46.13 8.15 -12.12
C ASN A 431 -47.66 8.17 -12.23
N LYS A 432 -48.41 8.11 -11.14
CA LYS A 432 -49.87 8.32 -11.16
C LYS A 432 -50.22 9.76 -11.55
N ASN A 433 -49.54 10.74 -10.94
CA ASN A 433 -49.74 12.16 -11.26
C ASN A 433 -49.39 12.47 -12.72
N LYS A 434 -48.33 11.86 -13.25
CA LYS A 434 -47.99 11.93 -14.67
C LYS A 434 -49.16 11.51 -15.57
N LYS A 435 -49.78 10.36 -15.30
CA LYS A 435 -50.90 9.86 -16.11
C LYS A 435 -52.10 10.81 -16.07
N ALA A 436 -52.44 11.33 -14.89
CA ALA A 436 -53.52 12.31 -14.74
C ALA A 436 -53.25 13.59 -15.54
N LEU A 437 -52.02 14.11 -15.49
CA LEU A 437 -51.63 15.28 -16.28
C LEU A 437 -51.62 15.03 -17.79
N GLU A 438 -51.21 13.84 -18.23
CA GLU A 438 -51.27 13.45 -19.65
C GLU A 438 -52.72 13.42 -20.16
N GLU A 439 -53.67 12.98 -19.34
CA GLU A 439 -55.11 13.03 -19.63
C GLU A 439 -55.62 14.48 -19.68
N GLU A 440 -55.32 15.32 -18.68
CA GLU A 440 -55.71 16.74 -18.67
C GLU A 440 -55.16 17.51 -19.88
N ILE A 441 -53.90 17.27 -20.26
CA ILE A 441 -53.28 17.87 -21.44
C ILE A 441 -54.02 17.48 -22.72
N LYS A 442 -54.44 16.21 -22.82
CA LYS A 442 -55.17 15.70 -23.98
C LYS A 442 -56.56 16.33 -24.07
N GLU A 443 -57.25 16.52 -22.94
CA GLU A 443 -58.54 17.20 -22.88
C GLU A 443 -58.41 18.67 -23.31
N ILE A 444 -57.45 19.42 -22.76
CA ILE A 444 -57.21 20.83 -23.12
C ILE A 444 -56.81 20.96 -24.60
N GLN A 445 -55.98 20.05 -25.12
CA GLN A 445 -55.63 20.04 -26.54
C GLN A 445 -56.88 19.84 -27.42
N THR A 446 -57.78 18.94 -27.02
CA THR A 446 -59.05 18.71 -27.71
C THR A 446 -59.97 19.93 -27.65
N GLU A 447 -60.00 20.66 -26.52
CA GLU A 447 -60.73 21.94 -26.39
C GLU A 447 -60.16 23.02 -27.31
N ILE A 448 -58.84 23.11 -27.44
CA ILE A 448 -58.16 24.07 -28.34
C ILE A 448 -58.45 23.73 -29.81
N ASP A 449 -58.38 22.45 -30.18
CA ASP A 449 -58.59 21.99 -31.56
C ASP A 449 -60.03 22.22 -32.00
N ASN A 450 -61.00 22.14 -31.08
CA ASN A 450 -62.41 22.43 -31.32
C ASN A 450 -62.78 23.92 -31.15
N PHE A 451 -61.85 24.79 -30.76
CA PHE A 451 -62.12 26.22 -30.55
C PHE A 451 -62.21 26.96 -31.88
N ILE A 452 -63.43 27.38 -32.26
CA ILE A 452 -63.70 28.15 -33.47
C ILE A 452 -63.62 29.64 -33.17
N VAL A 453 -62.63 30.32 -33.76
CA VAL A 453 -62.57 31.80 -33.77
C VAL A 453 -63.41 32.29 -34.96
N PRO A 454 -64.41 33.17 -34.77
CA PRO A 454 -65.18 33.75 -35.87
C PRO A 454 -64.26 34.43 -36.90
N THR A 455 -64.51 34.20 -38.19
CA THR A 455 -63.70 34.75 -39.29
C THR A 455 -64.12 36.17 -39.69
N ASP A 456 -65.38 36.55 -39.41
CA ASP A 456 -65.94 37.87 -39.68
C ASP A 456 -65.94 38.73 -38.40
N ILE A 457 -64.75 39.17 -37.99
CA ILE A 457 -64.56 40.01 -36.80
C ILE A 457 -64.75 41.47 -37.20
N ASN A 458 -65.83 42.07 -36.71
CA ASN A 458 -66.18 43.46 -36.91
C ASN A 458 -66.20 44.21 -35.56
N PHE A 459 -65.98 45.52 -35.57
CA PHE A 459 -66.09 46.38 -34.40
C PHE A 459 -67.03 47.55 -34.67
N ASP A 460 -67.67 48.05 -33.63
CA ASP A 460 -68.61 49.16 -33.74
C ASP A 460 -67.91 50.44 -34.22
N GLY A 461 -68.50 51.12 -35.22
CA GLY A 461 -67.91 52.29 -35.87
C GLY A 461 -66.86 52.01 -36.97
N LYS A 462 -66.61 50.75 -37.37
CA LYS A 462 -65.62 50.39 -38.41
C LYS A 462 -65.80 51.16 -39.73
N VAL A 463 -67.02 51.23 -40.26
CA VAL A 463 -67.34 51.93 -41.53
C VAL A 463 -67.10 53.44 -41.41
N GLN A 464 -67.25 53.99 -40.21
CA GLN A 464 -67.08 55.42 -39.94
C GLN A 464 -65.58 55.78 -39.88
N LEU A 465 -64.79 54.96 -39.19
CA LEU A 465 -63.34 55.09 -39.09
C LEU A 465 -62.65 54.86 -40.44
N GLU A 466 -63.13 53.91 -41.26
CA GLU A 466 -62.63 53.68 -42.63
C GLU A 466 -62.82 54.92 -43.51
N ARG A 467 -63.97 55.59 -43.38
CA ARG A 467 -64.28 56.82 -44.11
C ARG A 467 -63.45 58.03 -43.64
N GLU A 468 -63.19 58.13 -42.35
CA GLU A 468 -62.32 59.18 -41.78
C GLU A 468 -60.85 59.00 -42.21
N ILE A 469 -60.36 57.75 -42.25
CA ILE A 469 -59.04 57.42 -42.80
C ILE A 469 -58.95 57.81 -44.28
N GLU A 470 -59.96 57.48 -45.09
CA GLU A 470 -59.97 57.76 -46.53
C GLU A 470 -59.88 59.27 -46.83
N LEU A 471 -60.59 60.10 -46.05
CA LEU A 471 -60.56 61.56 -46.17
C LEU A 471 -59.20 62.15 -45.80
N VAL A 472 -58.59 61.71 -44.70
CA VAL A 472 -57.26 62.21 -44.28
C VAL A 472 -56.14 61.71 -45.21
N GLU A 473 -56.29 60.51 -45.80
CA GLU A 473 -55.37 60.00 -46.84
C GLU A 473 -55.40 60.85 -48.11
N GLU A 474 -56.58 61.37 -48.50
CA GLU A 474 -56.76 62.25 -49.65
C GLU A 474 -56.14 63.63 -49.41
N ASP A 475 -56.25 64.16 -48.19
CA ASP A 475 -55.64 65.43 -47.75
C ASP A 475 -54.09 65.37 -47.71
N ILE A 476 -53.51 64.24 -47.27
CA ILE A 476 -52.06 64.05 -47.24
C ILE A 476 -51.47 63.90 -48.65
N LYS A 477 -52.23 63.32 -49.59
CA LYS A 477 -51.79 63.04 -50.97
C LYS A 477 -51.44 64.31 -51.76
N ASN A 478 -52.01 65.44 -51.38
CA ASN A 478 -51.86 66.73 -52.05
C ASN A 478 -50.80 67.65 -51.42
N PHE A 479 -50.08 67.19 -50.38
CA PHE A 479 -49.14 68.03 -49.64
C PHE A 479 -47.70 67.90 -50.17
N LYS A 480 -47.07 69.01 -50.58
CA LYS A 480 -45.65 69.03 -50.99
C LYS A 480 -44.75 69.24 -49.78
N THR A 481 -43.83 68.30 -49.55
CA THR A 481 -42.93 68.27 -48.39
C THR A 481 -41.59 68.93 -48.68
N VAL A 482 -41.02 69.58 -47.67
CA VAL A 482 -39.59 69.91 -47.61
C VAL A 482 -38.80 68.64 -47.27
N ASP A 483 -37.72 68.40 -48.03
CA ASP A 483 -36.89 67.21 -47.95
C ASP A 483 -35.78 67.34 -46.90
N ASN A 484 -35.85 66.52 -45.84
CA ASN A 484 -34.85 66.41 -44.76
C ASN A 484 -34.05 65.08 -44.83
N THR A 485 -34.05 64.39 -45.98
CA THR A 485 -33.42 63.07 -46.15
C THR A 485 -31.91 63.09 -45.85
N GLU A 486 -31.20 64.14 -46.25
CA GLU A 486 -29.76 64.26 -46.02
C GLU A 486 -29.40 64.34 -44.53
N LEU A 487 -30.09 65.16 -43.75
CA LEU A 487 -29.86 65.31 -42.30
C LEU A 487 -30.18 64.01 -41.53
N LYS A 488 -31.20 63.26 -41.95
CA LYS A 488 -31.55 61.95 -41.37
C LYS A 488 -30.53 60.86 -41.72
N ALA A 489 -29.97 60.91 -42.93
CA ALA A 489 -28.90 59.99 -43.34
C ALA A 489 -27.61 60.26 -42.55
N GLU A 490 -27.22 61.52 -42.36
CA GLU A 490 -26.06 61.92 -41.56
C GLU A 490 -26.19 61.46 -40.09
N LYS A 491 -27.38 61.61 -39.49
CA LYS A 491 -27.67 61.11 -38.13
C LYS A 491 -27.55 59.60 -38.01
N GLN A 492 -27.98 58.84 -39.02
CA GLN A 492 -27.86 57.37 -39.04
C GLN A 492 -26.39 56.93 -39.05
N VAL A 493 -25.55 57.60 -39.83
CA VAL A 493 -24.09 57.33 -39.86
C VAL A 493 -23.46 57.59 -38.51
N LEU A 494 -23.77 58.71 -37.86
CA LEU A 494 -23.23 59.04 -36.53
C LEU A 494 -23.75 58.09 -35.44
N LYS A 495 -25.00 57.61 -35.52
CA LYS A 495 -25.51 56.57 -34.61
C LYS A 495 -24.82 55.23 -34.79
N ALA A 496 -24.49 54.86 -36.03
CA ALA A 496 -23.69 53.66 -36.31
C ALA A 496 -22.26 53.80 -35.76
N GLU A 497 -21.63 54.97 -35.92
CA GLU A 497 -20.31 55.27 -35.31
C GLU A 497 -20.37 55.18 -33.77
N LEU A 498 -21.39 55.77 -33.14
CA LEU A 498 -21.61 55.71 -31.70
C LEU A 498 -21.82 54.26 -31.19
N ALA A 499 -22.56 53.44 -31.94
CA ALA A 499 -22.75 52.02 -31.63
C ALA A 499 -21.42 51.25 -31.69
N GLN A 500 -20.59 51.52 -32.69
CA GLN A 500 -19.25 50.91 -32.79
C GLN A 500 -18.33 51.35 -31.63
N ILE A 501 -18.34 52.63 -31.25
CA ILE A 501 -17.55 53.15 -30.13
C ILE A 501 -17.99 52.50 -28.81
N ASN A 502 -19.30 52.45 -28.54
CA ASN A 502 -19.81 51.81 -27.32
C ASN A 502 -19.50 50.30 -27.28
N SER A 503 -19.54 49.61 -28.43
CA SER A 503 -19.15 48.20 -28.51
C SER A 503 -17.67 47.98 -28.17
N LYS A 504 -16.77 48.91 -28.53
CA LYS A 504 -15.35 48.84 -28.18
C LYS A 504 -15.10 49.20 -26.71
N LEU A 505 -15.81 50.19 -26.18
CA LEU A 505 -15.71 50.60 -24.77
C LEU A 505 -16.17 49.49 -23.81
N ALA A 506 -17.08 48.60 -24.23
CA ALA A 506 -17.48 47.43 -23.44
C ALA A 506 -16.32 46.48 -23.10
N ALA A 507 -15.22 46.50 -23.87
CA ALA A 507 -14.04 45.68 -23.58
C ALA A 507 -13.21 46.19 -22.38
N LYS A 508 -13.42 47.43 -21.91
CA LYS A 508 -12.65 48.05 -20.81
C LYS A 508 -12.82 47.30 -19.49
N GLU A 509 -14.07 47.05 -19.10
CA GLU A 509 -14.40 46.33 -17.87
C GLU A 509 -13.92 44.87 -17.94
N ASN A 510 -14.03 44.24 -19.11
CA ASN A 510 -13.51 42.89 -19.33
C ASN A 510 -11.98 42.83 -19.18
N ASN A 511 -11.25 43.79 -19.74
CA ASN A 511 -9.80 43.89 -19.59
C ASN A 511 -9.36 44.09 -18.13
N GLU A 512 -10.10 44.89 -17.35
CA GLU A 512 -9.82 45.07 -15.92
C GLU A 512 -9.99 43.76 -15.14
N ARG A 513 -11.09 43.03 -15.39
CA ARG A 513 -11.33 41.71 -14.78
C ARG A 513 -10.27 40.67 -15.17
N LEU A 514 -9.86 40.64 -16.44
CA LEU A 514 -8.78 39.75 -16.89
C LEU A 514 -7.44 40.07 -16.23
N LYS A 515 -7.09 41.36 -16.08
CA LYS A 515 -5.87 41.78 -15.37
C LYS A 515 -5.89 41.43 -13.89
N GLU A 516 -7.05 41.56 -13.23
CA GLU A 516 -7.21 41.12 -11.85
C GLU A 516 -7.05 39.60 -11.73
N ARG A 517 -7.65 38.84 -12.65
CA ARG A 517 -7.49 37.39 -12.70
C ARG A 517 -6.04 36.94 -12.90
N ILE A 518 -5.26 37.65 -13.72
CA ILE A 518 -3.82 37.39 -13.89
C ILE A 518 -3.09 37.57 -12.55
N LYS A 519 -3.35 38.65 -11.81
CA LYS A 519 -2.73 38.87 -10.49
C LYS A 519 -3.08 37.78 -9.48
N GLU A 520 -4.31 37.28 -9.50
CA GLU A 520 -4.73 36.15 -8.65
C GLU A 520 -3.95 34.88 -9.01
N LEU A 521 -3.80 34.59 -10.30
CA LEU A 521 -3.05 33.43 -10.80
C LEU A 521 -1.55 33.51 -10.43
N ASP A 522 -0.94 34.70 -10.55
CA ASP A 522 0.45 34.93 -10.12
C ASP A 522 0.62 34.71 -8.61
N ALA A 523 -0.34 35.17 -7.79
CA ALA A 523 -0.31 34.96 -6.35
C ALA A 523 -0.51 33.48 -5.98
N GLU A 524 -1.40 32.78 -6.69
CA GLU A 524 -1.63 31.34 -6.55
C GLU A 524 -0.35 30.54 -6.87
N GLU A 525 0.38 30.90 -7.93
CA GLU A 525 1.65 30.26 -8.28
C GLU A 525 2.68 30.36 -7.15
N VAL A 526 2.84 31.55 -6.55
CA VAL A 526 3.76 31.77 -5.43
C VAL A 526 3.35 30.95 -4.20
N GLU A 527 2.05 30.91 -3.88
CA GLU A 527 1.54 30.14 -2.74
C GLU A 527 1.77 28.63 -2.92
N LEU A 528 1.47 28.11 -4.12
CA LEU A 528 1.70 26.70 -4.45
C LEU A 528 3.20 26.36 -4.41
N ALA A 529 4.07 27.23 -4.94
CA ALA A 529 5.51 27.03 -4.87
C ALA A 529 6.05 26.98 -3.43
N GLN A 530 5.53 27.83 -2.54
CA GLN A 530 5.87 27.78 -1.11
C GLN A 530 5.41 26.48 -0.44
N LYS A 531 4.23 25.97 -0.79
CA LYS A 531 3.75 24.66 -0.32
C LYS A 531 4.65 23.53 -0.79
N VAL A 532 5.09 23.55 -2.05
CA VAL A 532 6.05 22.58 -2.60
C VAL A 532 7.35 22.61 -1.81
N ALA A 533 7.96 23.78 -1.61
CA ALA A 533 9.21 23.92 -0.86
C ALA A 533 9.10 23.37 0.58
N LYS A 534 7.95 23.56 1.24
CA LYS A 534 7.69 23.00 2.58
C LYS A 534 7.62 21.47 2.55
N LEU A 535 6.92 20.89 1.57
CA LEU A 535 6.81 19.44 1.41
C LEU A 535 8.15 18.80 1.02
N GLU A 536 8.95 19.47 0.20
CA GLU A 536 10.32 19.05 -0.12
C GLU A 536 11.22 19.04 1.12
N GLY A 537 11.07 20.04 2.00
CA GLY A 537 11.72 20.03 3.32
C GLY A 537 11.31 18.84 4.18
N GLN A 538 10.04 18.45 4.17
CA GLN A 538 9.57 17.24 4.86
C GLN A 538 10.14 15.97 4.22
N LEU A 539 10.23 15.93 2.89
CA LEU A 539 10.80 14.79 2.18
C LEU A 539 12.28 14.60 2.52
N PHE A 540 13.04 15.69 2.58
CA PHE A 540 14.43 15.68 3.03
C PHE A 540 14.56 15.12 4.46
N LEU A 541 13.67 15.51 5.37
CA LEU A 541 13.66 14.94 6.73
C LEU A 541 13.37 13.44 6.74
N CYS A 542 12.49 12.94 5.87
CA CYS A 542 12.26 11.49 5.74
C CYS A 542 13.52 10.75 5.25
N GLU A 543 14.28 11.33 4.33
CA GLU A 543 15.54 10.75 3.85
C GLU A 543 16.60 10.74 4.96
N GLU A 544 16.73 11.83 5.70
CA GLU A 544 17.60 11.93 6.86
C GLU A 544 17.18 10.98 8.00
N PHE A 545 15.88 10.74 8.18
CA PHE A 545 15.37 9.75 9.13
C PHE A 545 15.86 8.36 8.75
N THR A 546 15.71 7.95 7.48
CA THR A 546 16.17 6.64 7.01
C THR A 546 17.68 6.50 7.21
N ARG A 547 18.48 7.51 6.86
CA ARG A 547 19.93 7.53 7.11
C ARG A 547 20.27 7.39 8.59
N THR A 548 19.53 8.09 9.45
CA THR A 548 19.74 8.05 10.90
C THR A 548 19.37 6.67 11.47
N GLN A 549 18.28 6.06 11.00
CA GLN A 549 17.86 4.72 11.40
C GLN A 549 18.90 3.67 11.01
N VAL A 550 19.44 3.78 9.79
CA VAL A 550 20.55 2.97 9.28
C VAL A 550 21.77 3.09 10.19
N GLU A 551 22.23 4.31 10.45
CA GLU A 551 23.41 4.58 11.29
C GLU A 551 23.24 4.02 12.70
N LEU A 552 22.06 4.22 13.30
CA LEU A 552 21.72 3.68 14.60
C LEU A 552 21.74 2.14 14.62
N SER A 553 21.15 1.51 13.60
CA SER A 553 21.11 0.06 13.47
C SER A 553 22.52 -0.52 13.38
N GLU A 554 23.34 -0.01 12.46
CA GLU A 554 24.73 -0.41 12.32
C GLU A 554 25.52 -0.16 13.61
N GLY A 555 25.32 1.01 14.25
CA GLY A 555 25.98 1.35 15.51
C GLY A 555 25.60 0.44 16.67
N MET A 556 24.34 0.03 16.80
CA MET A 556 23.90 -0.91 17.84
C MET A 556 24.43 -2.31 17.61
N ILE A 557 24.43 -2.77 16.36
CA ILE A 557 24.99 -4.07 15.97
C ILE A 557 26.49 -4.09 16.26
N ASN A 558 27.22 -3.09 15.78
CA ASN A 558 28.67 -3.02 15.91
C ASN A 558 29.14 -2.87 17.36
N LYS A 559 28.29 -2.47 18.30
CA LYS A 559 28.59 -2.48 19.74
C LYS A 559 28.63 -3.89 20.34
N LYS A 560 28.03 -4.90 19.68
CA LYS A 560 28.06 -6.30 20.11
C LYS A 560 29.35 -7.02 19.71
N PHE A 561 30.05 -6.50 18.72
CA PHE A 561 31.27 -7.08 18.17
C PHE A 561 32.50 -6.27 18.62
N LYS A 562 33.59 -6.96 18.92
CA LYS A 562 34.84 -6.38 19.41
C LYS A 562 35.80 -6.05 18.27
N ASN A 563 36.00 -6.97 17.33
CA ASN A 563 37.03 -6.85 16.29
C ASN A 563 36.45 -6.77 14.87
N ILE A 564 35.19 -7.16 14.68
CA ILE A 564 34.52 -7.07 13.38
C ILE A 564 33.43 -6.00 13.40
N LYS A 565 33.07 -5.54 12.21
CA LYS A 565 31.96 -4.63 11.98
C LYS A 565 31.06 -5.19 10.88
N PHE A 566 29.77 -4.95 11.01
CA PHE A 566 28.77 -5.15 10.00
C PHE A 566 28.48 -3.82 9.31
N LYS A 567 28.55 -3.86 7.98
CA LYS A 567 28.02 -2.84 7.10
C LYS A 567 26.69 -3.35 6.57
N LEU A 568 25.61 -2.72 6.98
CA LEU A 568 24.25 -3.06 6.61
C LEU A 568 23.73 -2.23 5.44
N PHE A 569 24.37 -1.12 5.11
CA PHE A 569 23.98 -0.31 3.97
C PHE A 569 25.19 0.16 3.17
N LYS A 570 25.01 0.23 1.86
CA LYS A 570 25.99 0.78 0.93
C LYS A 570 25.45 2.08 0.36
N GLU A 571 26.23 3.14 0.51
CA GLU A 571 25.96 4.38 -0.20
C GLU A 571 26.30 4.21 -1.70
N LEU A 572 25.32 4.48 -2.53
CA LEU A 572 25.42 4.50 -3.98
C LEU A 572 26.06 5.82 -4.44
N ILE A 573 26.58 5.85 -5.67
CA ILE A 573 27.25 7.04 -6.24
C ILE A 573 26.33 8.28 -6.25
N ASN A 574 25.01 8.07 -6.32
CA ASN A 574 24.00 9.13 -6.27
C ASN A 574 23.59 9.54 -4.84
N GLY A 575 24.26 9.03 -3.79
CA GLY A 575 23.92 9.31 -2.39
C GLY A 575 22.71 8.53 -1.85
N GLY A 576 22.16 7.59 -2.64
CA GLY A 576 21.12 6.66 -2.20
C GLY A 576 21.69 5.55 -1.33
N LEU A 577 20.87 4.96 -0.46
CA LEU A 577 21.26 3.82 0.38
C LEU A 577 20.70 2.52 -0.21
N GLU A 578 21.57 1.53 -0.39
CA GLU A 578 21.22 0.16 -0.77
C GLU A 578 21.44 -0.77 0.43
N GLU A 579 20.48 -1.66 0.69
CA GLU A 579 20.62 -2.66 1.76
C GLU A 579 21.72 -3.68 1.42
N THR A 580 22.52 -4.03 2.41
CA THR A 580 23.53 -5.09 2.34
C THR A 580 23.74 -5.73 3.71
N CYS A 581 24.68 -6.67 3.79
CA CYS A 581 25.24 -7.19 5.02
C CYS A 581 26.66 -7.68 4.72
N GLU A 582 27.66 -6.83 4.95
CA GLU A 582 29.06 -7.15 4.76
C GLU A 582 29.79 -7.16 6.11
N ILE A 583 30.48 -8.26 6.40
CA ILE A 583 31.39 -8.36 7.54
C ILE A 583 32.72 -7.71 7.15
N VAL A 584 33.19 -6.77 7.96
CA VAL A 584 34.42 -6.00 7.74
C VAL A 584 35.30 -6.12 8.97
N LYS A 585 36.58 -6.46 8.75
CA LYS A 585 37.62 -6.47 9.79
C LYS A 585 38.80 -5.63 9.32
N ASP A 586 39.22 -4.67 10.13
CA ASP A 586 40.34 -3.77 9.82
C ASP A 586 40.24 -3.11 8.42
N GLY A 587 39.02 -2.80 7.98
CA GLY A 587 38.73 -2.20 6.68
C GLY A 587 38.67 -3.17 5.49
N VAL A 588 38.90 -4.46 5.72
CA VAL A 588 38.86 -5.52 4.69
C VAL A 588 37.58 -6.35 4.84
N THR A 589 36.89 -6.59 3.72
CA THR A 589 35.68 -7.44 3.71
C THR A 589 36.03 -8.90 3.95
N TYR A 590 35.11 -9.64 4.59
CA TYR A 590 35.33 -11.03 4.99
C TYR A 590 35.81 -11.94 3.86
N SER A 591 35.27 -11.78 2.65
CA SER A 591 35.66 -12.56 1.46
C SER A 591 37.14 -12.37 1.07
N ASN A 592 37.75 -11.26 1.48
CA ASN A 592 39.13 -10.88 1.17
C ASN A 592 40.07 -11.07 2.37
N LEU A 593 39.56 -11.54 3.51
CA LEU A 593 40.38 -11.88 4.67
C LEU A 593 41.15 -13.18 4.41
N ASN A 594 42.32 -13.32 5.04
CA ASN A 594 43.01 -14.61 5.09
C ASN A 594 42.21 -15.61 5.95
N THR A 595 42.47 -16.91 5.77
CA THR A 595 41.74 -18.00 6.43
C THR A 595 41.72 -17.87 7.96
N ALA A 596 42.85 -17.50 8.58
CA ALA A 596 42.91 -17.29 10.03
C ALA A 596 42.01 -16.15 10.51
N ALA A 597 41.96 -15.04 9.78
CA ALA A 597 41.10 -13.91 10.09
C ALA A 597 39.61 -14.23 9.84
N GLN A 598 39.29 -15.02 8.81
CA GLN A 598 37.94 -15.52 8.55
C GLN A 598 37.44 -16.39 9.71
N ILE A 599 38.23 -17.39 10.12
CA ILE A 599 37.85 -18.28 11.22
C ILE A 599 37.67 -17.50 12.53
N ASN A 600 38.59 -16.59 12.84
CA ASN A 600 38.47 -15.75 14.05
C ASN A 600 37.26 -14.81 14.02
N ALA A 601 36.93 -14.24 12.86
CA ALA A 601 35.69 -13.47 12.71
C ALA A 601 34.45 -14.36 12.92
N GLY A 602 34.47 -15.58 12.39
CA GLY A 602 33.43 -16.58 12.60
C GLY A 602 33.22 -16.97 14.06
N ILE A 603 34.31 -17.17 14.82
CA ILE A 603 34.25 -17.48 16.26
C ILE A 603 33.65 -16.31 17.05
N GLU A 604 34.03 -15.08 16.73
CA GLU A 604 33.44 -13.90 17.37
C GLU A 604 31.93 -13.81 17.11
N ILE A 605 31.50 -14.14 15.88
CA ILE A 605 30.07 -14.22 15.53
C ILE A 605 29.38 -15.32 16.33
N ILE A 606 29.97 -16.51 16.40
CA ILE A 606 29.45 -17.62 17.22
C ILE A 606 29.27 -17.16 18.66
N ASN A 607 30.27 -16.49 19.26
CA ASN A 607 30.17 -16.03 20.65
C ASN A 607 28.96 -15.11 20.87
N VAL A 608 28.75 -14.13 19.99
CA VAL A 608 27.63 -13.19 20.08
C VAL A 608 26.29 -13.91 19.85
N LEU A 609 26.20 -14.81 18.87
CA LEU A 609 24.99 -15.58 18.60
C LEU A 609 24.68 -16.56 19.73
N SER A 610 25.69 -17.21 20.30
CA SER A 610 25.58 -18.09 21.45
C SER A 610 25.07 -17.36 22.68
N GLU A 611 25.53 -16.13 22.92
CA GLU A 611 25.00 -15.27 23.98
C GLU A 611 23.54 -14.88 23.70
N HIS A 612 23.22 -14.46 22.47
CA HIS A 612 21.86 -14.04 22.09
C HIS A 612 20.83 -15.17 22.20
N TYR A 613 21.13 -16.35 21.63
CA TYR A 613 20.24 -17.51 21.66
C TYR A 613 20.33 -18.29 22.99
N GLY A 614 21.31 -17.98 23.84
CA GLY A 614 21.55 -18.69 25.10
C GLY A 614 21.99 -20.14 24.91
N VAL A 615 22.69 -20.45 23.81
CA VAL A 615 23.14 -21.80 23.45
C VAL A 615 24.63 -21.80 23.11
N ARG A 616 25.41 -22.62 23.81
CA ARG A 616 26.83 -22.89 23.53
C ARG A 616 26.99 -24.35 23.14
N SER A 617 27.87 -24.61 22.18
CA SER A 617 28.11 -25.96 21.63
C SER A 617 29.55 -26.08 21.13
N VAL A 618 29.95 -27.30 20.81
CA VAL A 618 31.30 -27.58 20.30
C VAL A 618 31.55 -26.93 18.93
N ILE A 619 32.61 -26.13 18.85
CA ILE A 619 33.08 -25.51 17.62
C ILE A 619 34.16 -26.40 17.01
N PHE A 620 33.92 -26.84 15.77
CA PHE A 620 34.93 -27.54 14.98
C PHE A 620 35.69 -26.56 14.09
N ILE A 621 37.02 -26.60 14.17
CA ILE A 621 37.91 -25.78 13.35
C ILE A 621 38.74 -26.73 12.48
N ASP A 622 38.42 -26.79 11.19
CA ASP A 622 39.24 -27.49 10.21
C ASP A 622 40.42 -26.61 9.75
N ASN A 623 41.52 -27.23 9.34
CA ASN A 623 42.80 -26.57 9.00
C ASN A 623 43.30 -25.62 10.11
N ALA A 624 43.18 -26.04 11.38
CA ALA A 624 43.55 -25.20 12.52
C ALA A 624 45.05 -24.89 12.57
N GLU A 625 45.91 -25.66 11.87
CA GLU A 625 47.33 -25.34 11.69
C GLU A 625 47.58 -23.99 10.99
N SER A 626 46.59 -23.48 10.25
CA SER A 626 46.68 -22.19 9.56
C SER A 626 46.49 -20.98 10.49
N ILE A 627 46.20 -21.20 11.78
CA ILE A 627 45.83 -20.17 12.76
C ILE A 627 46.83 -20.13 13.91
N ASN A 628 47.55 -19.01 14.06
CA ASN A 628 48.49 -18.84 15.17
C ASN A 628 47.78 -18.57 16.51
N LYS A 629 46.73 -17.74 16.49
CA LYS A 629 45.95 -17.37 17.68
C LYS A 629 44.47 -17.43 17.35
N ILE A 630 43.76 -18.29 18.06
CA ILE A 630 42.30 -18.43 17.98
C ILE A 630 41.65 -17.40 18.91
N ALA A 631 40.54 -16.82 18.48
CA ALA A 631 39.76 -15.88 19.28
C ALA A 631 39.22 -16.55 20.56
N ASP A 632 39.20 -15.80 21.66
CA ASP A 632 38.71 -16.31 22.93
C ASP A 632 37.23 -16.72 22.82
N THR A 633 36.89 -17.89 23.35
CA THR A 633 35.53 -18.42 23.35
C THR A 633 35.31 -19.30 24.58
N ASP A 634 34.10 -19.21 25.15
CA ASP A 634 33.68 -20.10 26.24
C ASP A 634 33.22 -21.46 25.72
N SER A 635 32.92 -21.57 24.42
CA SER A 635 32.49 -22.80 23.77
C SER A 635 33.62 -23.82 23.68
N GLN A 636 33.27 -25.10 23.73
CA GLN A 636 34.23 -26.19 23.53
C GLN A 636 34.87 -26.12 22.14
N LEU A 637 36.18 -26.32 22.03
CA LEU A 637 36.93 -26.26 20.77
C LEU A 637 37.48 -27.64 20.37
N VAL A 638 37.25 -28.03 19.12
CA VAL A 638 37.91 -29.18 18.48
C VAL A 638 38.67 -28.69 17.26
N LYS A 639 40.00 -28.78 17.34
CA LYS A 639 40.94 -28.34 16.30
C LYS A 639 41.41 -29.53 15.49
N LEU A 640 41.14 -29.54 14.19
CA LEU A 640 41.69 -30.50 13.26
C LEU A 640 42.98 -29.90 12.66
N ILE A 641 44.12 -30.54 12.94
CA ILE A 641 45.45 -29.99 12.66
C ILE A 641 46.21 -30.96 11.75
N VAL A 642 46.79 -30.46 10.66
CA VAL A 642 47.73 -31.25 9.85
C VAL A 642 49.06 -31.40 10.60
N SER A 643 49.52 -32.64 10.73
CA SER A 643 50.84 -32.99 11.29
C SER A 643 51.51 -34.10 10.47
N GLU A 644 52.75 -34.43 10.79
CA GLU A 644 53.48 -35.55 10.19
C GLU A 644 53.16 -36.91 10.85
N ASP A 645 52.21 -36.96 11.80
CA ASP A 645 51.85 -38.20 12.48
C ASP A 645 51.22 -39.20 11.50
N GLU A 646 51.72 -40.44 11.49
CA GLU A 646 51.21 -41.54 10.64
C GLU A 646 49.85 -42.10 11.12
N LYS A 647 49.41 -41.70 12.31
CA LYS A 647 48.12 -42.05 12.92
C LYS A 647 47.51 -40.79 13.53
N LEU A 648 46.20 -40.82 13.77
CA LEU A 648 45.53 -39.74 14.48
C LEU A 648 46.05 -39.64 15.93
N THR A 649 46.57 -38.46 16.28
CA THR A 649 47.05 -38.14 17.63
C THR A 649 46.10 -37.16 18.29
N ILE A 650 45.62 -37.48 19.49
CA ILE A 650 44.69 -36.64 20.25
C ILE A 650 45.45 -35.97 21.39
N VAL A 651 45.37 -34.64 21.49
CA VAL A 651 45.88 -33.87 22.63
C VAL A 651 44.72 -33.05 23.17
N LYS A 652 44.32 -33.33 24.41
CA LYS A 652 43.27 -32.58 25.11
C LYS A 652 43.87 -31.84 26.30
N ASP A 653 43.23 -30.76 26.72
CA ASP A 653 43.55 -30.15 28.00
C ASP A 653 43.22 -31.09 29.17
N GLU A 654 44.13 -31.17 30.15
CA GLU A 654 43.90 -31.91 31.39
C GLU A 654 43.26 -30.97 32.42
N ASN A 655 42.03 -31.31 32.83
CA ASN A 655 41.18 -30.69 33.85
C ASN A 655 40.25 -29.56 33.39
N GLY A 656 38.94 -29.82 33.57
CA GLY A 656 37.95 -28.77 33.76
C GLY A 656 38.29 -28.00 35.03
N GLY A 657 38.96 -26.87 34.87
CA GLY A 657 39.05 -25.84 35.90
C GLY A 657 37.71 -25.13 35.98
N THR A 658 37.07 -25.21 37.14
CA THR A 658 36.09 -24.22 37.60
C THR A 658 36.68 -22.83 37.40
N HIS A 659 36.15 -22.07 36.45
CA HIS A 659 36.29 -20.61 36.47
C HIS A 659 35.44 -20.09 37.63
N GLU A 660 36.08 -19.87 38.79
CA GLU A 660 35.57 -18.96 39.81
C GLU A 660 35.84 -17.51 39.36
N ASN A 661 34.75 -16.73 39.45
CA ASN A 661 34.55 -15.28 39.24
C ASN A 661 34.29 -14.79 37.81
#